data_AF-A0A6P2AVV5-F1
#
_entry.id   AF-A0A6P2AVV5-F1
#
_cell.length_a   1.000
_cell.length_b   1.000
_cell.length_c   1.000
_cell.angle_alpha   90.00
_cell.angle_beta   90.00
_cell.angle_gamma   90.00
#
_symmetry.space_group_name_H-M   'P 1'
#
loop_
_entity.id
_entity.type
_entity.pdbx_description
1 polymer ?
#
loop_
_entity_poly.entity_id
_entity_poly.type
_entity_poly.pdbx_seq_one_letter_code
_entity_poly.pdbx_strand_id
1 'polypeptide(L)'
;MSPDIHGYTQRIADLEAENATLREQLAAQTEALEWQRLNAELKHTIEERTRELRDSQLRLQRVADNLPGVMYQFRLDADGTQSFPYVSDGCRDLYELEPADFIRAFGLVHPEDLPVLQAIIATTAQTLERARHEHRIITPSGRLKWVEILSKPERKPDGAIVWDGLIIEITARKQVERALADSEQRFREVCEQTGQLIYDYDLALGVINWTGAMAVITGHPPEAFEQFNFTDWESWIHPDDRQKTLGLLDECMETGQPYYVDYRLRRRDGSYIYVEERGIFFKDGEGQAYRMLGTIADMSDRKAVEAELLESRGELLALFNAIQDVIIVMDREGRYLKIAPSSAPLLYKPSEESIGKTLHELFPIEIADFFLSYIQRALDTQKLVRMDYSLPIGDRLVYFDSIVAPQQENTVVIVARDITSMKEVEEALREKESLLQTTLEAGKLGCWQWNRFTNDVVWSSAVDSIFGLEVGMFGRSFDDYVALIHPDDLPKTLAAVEHSIATETDYRIEHRIITPTGKIEWIRGTGNIWRDGEGNGIGLLGSVLNITEAKNVEIALRESAEQIQQQAYREQLLNQLTQQIRRSLTFNFEKILTRTVQEIHSFLKVDRCHFAWYLDLAAGQYWDVVVEVEAPGIPSLVGRHPVAAFGPLSELILQRQLLRIDNIEDVADPAVREFLRQLGNRSMLVLPVWDEVGDRYGIFACIHAQALRPWTDDEVELLEAVAGQLAIALTQASLLAQSQTKAAEAAQALEELQRTQLRLVQSEKMSSLGQLVAGVAHEINNPVNFIHGNLAHADEYSTGLIELVNAYQQYHPNPHREIIELIEELDIEFLKTDFRSLLQSMRVGTERIRAIVQSLRTFSRLDESEIKDVNIHDGIDSTLMILHTRLRASDLQPAIQVIKNYGELPLINCYAGQLNQVFMNLLVNAIDALEERDHQRSLAEIQAEPSKIEITTRREGDGIVIAITDNGPGISPAAQSRLFDPFFTTKAIGKGTGLGLSISYQIVTENHRGQLICTSQPGETMFAIHLPI
;
A
#
# COMPACT_ATOMS: atom_id res chain seq x y z
N MET A 1 55.57 23.19 112.43
CA MET A 1 55.92 24.36 111.61
C MET A 1 55.89 23.92 110.15
N SER A 2 55.03 24.53 109.34
CA SER A 2 54.95 24.41 107.87
C SER A 2 55.96 25.39 107.24
N PRO A 3 56.67 25.05 106.14
CA PRO A 3 56.23 25.38 104.75
C PRO A 3 56.68 24.27 103.74
N ASP A 4 56.35 24.17 102.45
CA ASP A 4 56.26 25.16 101.36
C ASP A 4 55.48 24.55 100.17
N ILE A 5 54.27 25.05 99.87
CA ILE A 5 53.43 24.62 98.72
C ILE A 5 53.44 25.69 97.60
N HIS A 6 54.10 26.84 97.80
CA HIS A 6 53.96 28.02 96.94
C HIS A 6 54.85 28.01 95.68
N GLY A 7 55.95 27.24 95.65
CA GLY A 7 56.92 27.27 94.53
C GLY A 7 56.51 26.50 93.27
N TYR A 8 55.67 25.48 93.37
CA TYR A 8 55.26 24.65 92.22
C TYR A 8 54.12 25.26 91.41
N THR A 9 53.25 26.06 92.05
CA THR A 9 52.12 26.71 91.38
C THR A 9 52.56 27.84 90.45
N GLN A 10 53.63 28.56 90.79
CA GLN A 10 54.13 29.67 89.96
C GLN A 10 54.73 29.18 88.64
N ARG A 11 55.43 28.03 88.64
CA ARG A 11 56.13 27.51 87.44
C ARG A 11 55.17 26.95 86.38
N ILE A 12 53.99 26.47 86.80
CA ILE A 12 52.96 25.96 85.88
C ILE A 12 52.28 27.12 85.16
N ALA A 13 51.98 28.23 85.86
CA ALA A 13 51.34 29.40 85.28
C ALA A 13 52.19 30.06 84.17
N ASP A 14 53.52 30.13 84.34
CA ASP A 14 54.41 30.73 83.34
C ASP A 14 54.46 29.89 82.04
N LEU A 15 54.46 28.56 82.15
CA LEU A 15 54.47 27.65 80.98
C LEU A 15 53.14 27.66 80.21
N GLU A 16 52.02 27.91 80.90
CA GLU A 16 50.71 28.04 80.26
C GLU A 16 50.58 29.33 79.45
N ALA A 17 51.16 30.44 79.94
CA ALA A 17 51.15 31.73 79.23
C ALA A 17 51.99 31.71 77.95
N GLU A 18 53.16 31.06 77.98
CA GLU A 18 54.03 30.95 76.80
C GLU A 18 53.39 30.06 75.71
N ASN A 19 52.67 29.01 76.11
CA ASN A 19 51.92 28.15 75.20
C ASN A 19 50.73 28.88 74.53
N ALA A 20 50.05 29.77 75.26
CA ALA A 20 48.93 30.53 74.71
C ALA A 20 49.38 31.47 73.58
N THR A 21 50.52 32.12 73.75
CA THR A 21 51.04 33.12 72.80
C THR A 21 51.47 32.49 71.47
N LEU A 22 52.10 31.30 71.52
CA LEU A 22 52.51 30.56 70.32
C LEU A 22 51.31 30.02 69.53
N ARG A 23 50.20 29.69 70.19
CA ARG A 23 48.97 29.25 69.52
C ARG A 23 48.32 30.36 68.70
N GLU A 24 48.39 31.60 69.19
CA GLU A 24 47.78 32.76 68.54
C GLU A 24 48.53 33.15 67.25
N GLN A 25 49.88 33.13 67.27
CA GLN A 25 50.68 33.44 66.10
C GLN A 25 50.56 32.37 64.99
N LEU A 26 50.42 31.11 65.38
CA LEU A 26 50.21 30.02 64.43
C LEU A 26 48.85 30.16 63.73
N ALA A 27 47.80 30.59 64.45
CA ALA A 27 46.46 30.76 63.90
C ALA A 27 46.37 31.84 62.82
N ALA A 28 47.03 32.98 63.01
CA ALA A 28 46.98 34.10 62.04
C ALA A 28 47.71 33.77 60.72
N GLN A 29 48.77 32.97 60.77
CA GLN A 29 49.54 32.59 59.59
C GLN A 29 48.82 31.54 58.73
N THR A 30 48.00 30.69 59.36
CA THR A 30 47.11 29.75 58.66
C THR A 30 46.03 30.47 57.85
N GLU A 31 45.44 31.54 58.38
CA GLU A 31 44.30 32.23 57.76
C GLU A 31 44.67 32.96 56.45
N ALA A 32 45.85 33.56 56.38
CA ALA A 32 46.31 34.27 55.18
C ALA A 32 46.66 33.33 54.01
N LEU A 33 47.14 32.11 54.32
CA LEU A 33 47.47 31.11 53.32
C LEU A 33 46.20 30.48 52.70
N GLU A 34 45.11 30.42 53.48
CA GLU A 34 43.82 29.92 53.02
C GLU A 34 43.17 30.84 51.98
N TRP A 35 43.28 32.16 52.15
CA TRP A 35 42.65 33.11 51.22
C TRP A 35 43.26 33.09 49.82
N GLN A 36 44.59 32.98 49.71
CA GLN A 36 45.27 32.91 48.41
C GLN A 36 44.96 31.62 47.65
N ARG A 37 44.73 30.53 48.40
CA ARG A 37 44.34 29.24 47.83
C ARG A 37 42.96 29.30 47.17
N LEU A 38 42.00 29.98 47.79
CA LEU A 38 40.61 30.04 47.33
C LEU A 38 40.43 30.76 45.98
N ASN A 39 41.16 31.85 45.74
CA ASN A 39 41.05 32.61 44.49
C ASN A 39 41.66 31.89 43.28
N ALA A 40 42.72 31.10 43.49
CA ALA A 40 43.33 30.31 42.43
C ALA A 40 42.40 29.15 41.99
N GLU A 41 41.66 28.56 42.94
CA GLU A 41 40.66 27.54 42.66
C GLU A 41 39.51 28.07 41.78
N LEU A 42 38.98 29.27 42.07
CA LEU A 42 37.82 29.81 41.35
C LEU A 42 38.09 30.04 39.84
N LYS A 43 39.31 30.49 39.50
CA LYS A 43 39.68 30.77 38.10
C LYS A 43 39.83 29.50 37.27
N HIS A 44 40.35 28.44 37.87
CA HIS A 44 40.48 27.13 37.24
C HIS A 44 39.11 26.51 36.90
N THR A 45 38.12 26.68 37.79
CA THR A 45 36.78 26.10 37.62
C THR A 45 36.02 26.66 36.41
N ILE A 46 36.21 27.94 36.06
CA ILE A 46 35.52 28.57 34.92
C ILE A 46 36.05 28.05 33.57
N GLU A 47 37.36 27.86 33.47
CA GLU A 47 38.01 27.36 32.25
C GLU A 47 37.65 25.89 32.00
N GLU A 48 37.56 25.06 33.04
CA GLU A 48 37.09 23.67 32.94
C GLU A 48 35.65 23.59 32.43
N ARG A 49 34.71 24.36 33.00
CA ARG A 49 33.29 24.34 32.57
C ARG A 49 33.09 24.74 31.11
N THR A 50 33.90 25.65 30.58
CA THR A 50 33.76 26.12 29.19
C THR A 50 34.21 25.06 28.17
N ARG A 51 35.21 24.26 28.54
CA ARG A 51 35.70 23.16 27.70
C ARG A 51 34.70 22.00 27.67
N GLU A 52 34.15 21.63 28.82
CA GLU A 52 33.17 20.54 28.90
C GLU A 52 31.88 20.82 28.10
N LEU A 53 31.40 22.07 28.06
CA LEU A 53 30.21 22.44 27.29
C LEU A 53 30.38 22.22 25.78
N ARG A 54 31.60 22.47 25.27
CA ARG A 54 31.93 22.34 23.85
C ARG A 54 32.06 20.88 23.42
N ASP A 55 32.69 20.06 24.25
CA ASP A 55 32.78 18.61 24.02
C ASP A 55 31.40 17.94 24.08
N SER A 56 30.54 18.43 24.98
CA SER A 56 29.16 17.97 25.12
C SER A 56 28.29 18.27 23.88
N GLN A 57 28.43 19.45 23.24
CA GLN A 57 27.73 19.80 21.99
C GLN A 57 28.17 18.93 20.80
N LEU A 58 29.47 18.76 20.60
CA LEU A 58 30.02 17.92 19.52
C LEU A 58 29.67 16.43 19.72
N ARG A 59 29.53 16.00 20.98
CA ARG A 59 29.07 14.66 21.33
C ARG A 59 27.61 14.47 20.90
N LEU A 60 26.72 15.41 21.20
CA LEU A 60 25.29 15.36 20.84
C LEU A 60 25.05 15.41 19.32
N GLN A 61 25.85 16.19 18.58
CA GLN A 61 25.71 16.30 17.13
C GLN A 61 26.14 15.01 16.41
N ARG A 62 27.27 14.41 16.75
CA ARG A 62 27.68 13.09 16.20
C ARG A 62 26.69 11.98 16.51
N VAL A 63 26.10 12.08 17.68
CA VAL A 63 25.05 11.21 18.18
C VAL A 63 23.85 11.41 17.24
N ALA A 64 23.41 12.65 16.96
CA ALA A 64 22.31 12.99 16.06
C ALA A 64 22.46 12.40 14.65
N ASP A 65 23.65 12.53 14.07
CA ASP A 65 23.93 12.14 12.68
C ASP A 65 23.92 10.62 12.45
N ASN A 66 24.08 9.82 13.51
CA ASN A 66 24.13 8.36 13.43
C ASN A 66 22.80 7.67 13.78
N LEU A 67 21.74 8.41 14.11
CA LEU A 67 20.43 7.82 14.35
C LEU A 67 19.62 7.74 13.05
N PRO A 68 19.00 6.59 12.73
CA PRO A 68 18.11 6.45 11.58
C PRO A 68 16.77 7.15 11.87
N GLY A 69 16.75 8.48 11.75
CA GLY A 69 15.57 9.31 11.99
C GLY A 69 15.89 10.80 12.21
N VAL A 70 14.85 11.58 12.50
CA VAL A 70 14.91 13.01 12.83
C VAL A 70 14.78 13.19 14.32
N MET A 71 15.84 13.65 14.97
CA MET A 71 15.70 14.21 16.31
C MET A 71 15.16 15.62 16.20
N TYR A 72 14.17 15.94 17.00
CA TYR A 72 13.58 17.26 17.03
C TYR A 72 13.27 17.67 18.46
N GLN A 73 13.28 18.97 18.67
CA GLN A 73 12.66 19.61 19.82
C GLN A 73 11.50 20.42 19.27
N PHE A 74 10.29 20.15 19.73
CA PHE A 74 9.08 20.88 19.39
C PHE A 74 8.65 21.70 20.59
N ARG A 75 8.28 22.97 20.41
CA ARG A 75 7.89 23.88 21.48
C ARG A 75 6.54 24.49 21.15
N LEU A 76 5.61 24.38 22.10
CA LEU A 76 4.31 25.05 22.11
C LEU A 76 4.31 26.08 23.22
N ASP A 77 4.33 27.36 22.85
CA ASP A 77 4.28 28.46 23.80
C ASP A 77 2.86 28.62 24.38
N ALA A 78 2.75 29.31 25.52
CA ALA A 78 1.48 29.47 26.25
C ALA A 78 0.41 30.28 25.49
N ASP A 79 0.83 31.00 24.45
CA ASP A 79 -0.03 31.73 23.50
C ASP A 79 -0.53 30.84 22.33
N GLY A 80 -0.09 29.59 22.26
CA GLY A 80 -0.41 28.62 21.22
C GLY A 80 0.58 28.60 20.05
N THR A 81 1.65 29.40 20.10
CA THR A 81 2.66 29.45 19.03
C THR A 81 3.51 28.17 19.00
N GLN A 82 3.73 27.64 17.81
CA GLN A 82 4.44 26.39 17.58
C GLN A 82 5.79 26.64 16.90
N SER A 83 6.86 26.03 17.42
CA SER A 83 8.19 26.12 16.84
C SER A 83 8.96 24.80 16.99
N PHE A 84 10.00 24.61 16.17
CA PHE A 84 10.96 23.52 16.36
C PHE A 84 12.34 24.11 16.69
N PRO A 85 12.65 24.35 17.98
CA PRO A 85 13.93 24.95 18.39
C PRO A 85 15.17 24.17 17.95
N TYR A 86 15.03 22.87 17.70
CA TYR A 86 16.12 22.02 17.22
C TYR A 86 15.57 20.93 16.30
N VAL A 87 16.27 20.65 15.20
CA VAL A 87 15.99 19.53 14.29
C VAL A 87 17.33 19.02 13.76
N SER A 88 17.56 17.70 13.76
CA SER A 88 18.77 17.09 13.23
C SER A 88 18.75 17.02 11.69
N ASP A 89 19.92 16.90 11.08
CA ASP A 89 20.07 16.84 9.61
C ASP A 89 19.36 15.64 8.96
N GLY A 90 19.02 14.60 9.74
CA GLY A 90 18.19 13.48 9.28
C GLY A 90 16.82 13.89 8.73
N CYS A 91 16.36 15.14 8.95
CA CYS A 91 15.14 15.65 8.32
C CYS A 91 15.27 15.83 6.80
N ARG A 92 16.49 16.02 6.28
CA ARG A 92 16.74 16.07 4.83
C ARG A 92 16.45 14.73 4.18
N ASP A 93 16.81 13.62 4.82
CA ASP A 93 16.59 12.28 4.28
C ASP A 93 15.14 11.80 4.50
N LEU A 94 14.58 12.08 5.69
CA LEU A 94 13.25 11.59 6.05
C LEU A 94 12.13 12.43 5.45
N TYR A 95 12.18 13.76 5.66
CA TYR A 95 11.14 14.71 5.30
C TYR A 95 11.44 15.50 4.02
N GLU A 96 12.66 15.39 3.46
CA GLU A 96 13.13 16.19 2.32
C GLU A 96 13.02 17.71 2.58
N LEU A 97 13.15 18.09 3.86
CA LEU A 97 13.16 19.47 4.30
C LEU A 97 14.53 19.81 4.90
N GLU A 98 14.92 21.07 4.74
CA GLU A 98 16.02 21.63 5.51
C GLU A 98 15.60 21.79 6.99
N PRO A 99 16.50 21.61 7.97
CA PRO A 99 16.18 21.74 9.40
C PRO A 99 15.49 23.07 9.74
N ALA A 100 15.86 24.15 9.06
CA ALA A 100 15.27 25.48 9.24
C ALA A 100 13.80 25.56 8.78
N ASP A 101 13.40 24.73 7.82
CA ASP A 101 12.05 24.71 7.24
C ASP A 101 11.16 23.62 7.86
N PHE A 102 11.68 22.87 8.83
CA PHE A 102 10.99 21.73 9.43
C PHE A 102 9.69 22.09 10.15
N ILE A 103 9.45 23.37 10.45
CA ILE A 103 8.13 23.84 10.92
C ILE A 103 6.99 23.48 9.94
N ARG A 104 7.31 23.29 8.66
CA ARG A 104 6.38 22.84 7.62
C ARG A 104 6.05 21.35 7.69
N ALA A 105 6.75 20.57 8.52
CA ALA A 105 6.54 19.13 8.66
C ALA A 105 5.08 18.78 9.03
N PHE A 106 4.40 19.60 9.83
CA PHE A 106 2.97 19.41 10.11
C PHE A 106 2.09 19.48 8.85
N GLY A 107 2.48 20.27 7.85
CA GLY A 107 1.78 20.34 6.56
C GLY A 107 2.10 19.18 5.62
N LEU A 108 3.11 18.37 5.94
CA LEU A 108 3.42 17.14 5.24
C LEU A 108 2.73 15.92 5.90
N VAL A 109 2.21 16.05 7.12
CA VAL A 109 1.40 14.99 7.74
C VAL A 109 0.15 14.73 6.92
N HIS A 110 -0.17 13.46 6.72
CA HIS A 110 -1.36 13.07 5.97
C HIS A 110 -2.62 13.69 6.61
N PRO A 111 -3.55 14.27 5.84
CA PRO A 111 -4.69 15.02 6.37
C PRO A 111 -5.55 14.26 7.40
N GLU A 112 -5.66 12.94 7.27
CA GLU A 112 -6.39 12.08 8.22
C GLU A 112 -5.67 11.90 9.56
N ASP A 113 -4.34 11.94 9.58
CA ASP A 113 -3.54 11.69 10.78
C ASP A 113 -3.25 13.00 11.54
N LEU A 114 -3.37 14.15 10.87
CA LEU A 114 -3.09 15.47 11.46
C LEU A 114 -3.96 15.79 12.69
N PRO A 115 -5.29 15.57 12.70
CA PRO A 115 -6.12 15.82 13.89
C PRO A 115 -5.75 14.91 15.06
N VAL A 116 -5.38 13.66 14.80
CA VAL A 116 -4.95 12.70 15.81
C VAL A 116 -3.61 13.13 16.42
N LEU A 117 -2.66 13.52 15.58
CA LEU A 117 -1.38 14.05 16.03
C LEU A 117 -1.57 15.32 16.87
N GLN A 118 -2.44 16.24 16.46
CA GLN A 118 -2.77 17.44 17.24
C GLN A 118 -3.44 17.11 18.58
N ALA A 119 -4.36 16.13 18.60
CA ALA A 119 -4.99 15.67 19.83
C ALA A 119 -3.96 15.04 20.78
N ILE A 120 -3.03 14.23 20.26
CA ILE A 120 -1.93 13.65 21.04
C ILE A 120 -1.03 14.75 21.58
N ILE A 121 -0.69 15.77 20.78
CA ILE A 121 0.06 16.94 21.25
C ILE A 121 -0.72 17.65 22.36
N ALA A 122 -2.02 17.89 22.20
CA ALA A 122 -2.85 18.54 23.22
C ALA A 122 -3.03 17.72 24.51
N THR A 123 -3.20 16.40 24.40
CA THR A 123 -3.32 15.49 25.55
C THR A 123 -1.98 15.39 26.26
N THR A 124 -0.89 15.17 25.54
CA THR A 124 0.45 15.05 26.13
C THR A 124 0.96 16.40 26.66
N ALA A 125 0.46 17.51 26.13
CA ALA A 125 0.62 18.84 26.72
C ALA A 125 -0.03 18.96 28.11
N GLN A 126 -1.14 18.27 28.33
CA GLN A 126 -1.86 18.30 29.61
C GLN A 126 -1.36 17.24 30.59
N THR A 127 -1.12 16.01 30.13
CA THR A 127 -0.74 14.87 30.97
C THR A 127 0.77 14.80 31.22
N LEU A 128 1.58 15.40 30.33
CA LEU A 128 3.04 15.32 30.33
C LEU A 128 3.61 13.89 30.25
N GLU A 129 2.80 12.93 29.77
CA GLU A 129 3.24 11.55 29.55
C GLU A 129 3.98 11.39 28.23
N ARG A 130 4.82 10.35 28.13
CA ARG A 130 5.56 10.03 26.90
C ARG A 130 4.59 9.70 25.77
N ALA A 131 4.76 10.36 24.64
CA ALA A 131 3.98 10.12 23.43
C ALA A 131 4.74 9.17 22.50
N ARG A 132 4.09 8.07 22.12
CA ARG A 132 4.52 7.20 21.02
C ARG A 132 3.38 7.18 20.01
N HIS A 133 3.64 7.60 18.78
CA HIS A 133 2.61 7.69 17.76
C HIS A 133 3.16 7.47 16.35
N GLU A 134 2.46 6.65 15.58
CA GLU A 134 2.78 6.36 14.18
C GLU A 134 1.81 7.13 13.29
N HIS A 135 2.33 7.87 12.31
CA HIS A 135 1.50 8.62 11.36
C HIS A 135 2.15 8.66 9.97
N ARG A 136 1.35 9.01 8.96
CA ARG A 136 1.81 9.14 7.58
C ARG A 136 2.26 10.56 7.29
N ILE A 137 3.30 10.68 6.47
CA ILE A 137 3.74 11.95 5.87
C ILE A 137 3.81 11.82 4.35
N ILE A 138 3.53 12.90 3.64
CA ILE A 138 3.68 13.06 2.20
C ILE A 138 4.85 14.03 2.02
N THR A 139 5.99 13.52 1.57
CA THR A 139 7.19 14.33 1.31
C THR A 139 6.97 15.32 0.15
N PRO A 140 7.78 16.40 0.06
CA PRO A 140 7.79 17.33 -1.06
C PRO A 140 7.89 16.67 -2.46
N SER A 141 8.60 15.55 -2.60
CA SER A 141 8.65 14.77 -3.85
C SER A 141 7.38 13.97 -4.17
N GLY A 142 6.36 14.03 -3.32
CA GLY A 142 5.09 13.31 -3.45
C GLY A 142 5.10 11.89 -2.92
N ARG A 143 6.17 11.46 -2.22
CA ARG A 143 6.26 10.10 -1.66
C ARG A 143 5.55 10.03 -0.31
N LEU A 144 4.66 9.06 -0.16
CA LEU A 144 4.04 8.71 1.12
C LEU A 144 5.00 7.85 1.95
N LYS A 145 5.30 8.28 3.18
CA LYS A 145 6.12 7.54 4.15
C LYS A 145 5.35 7.35 5.45
N TRP A 146 5.61 6.24 6.14
CA TRP A 146 5.16 6.07 7.52
C TRP A 146 6.29 6.42 8.46
N VAL A 147 5.97 7.23 9.46
CA VAL A 147 6.93 7.66 10.46
C VAL A 147 6.39 7.41 11.86
N GLU A 148 7.30 7.04 12.75
CA GLU A 148 7.00 6.84 14.16
C GLU A 148 7.65 7.95 14.98
N ILE A 149 6.81 8.70 15.69
CA ILE A 149 7.23 9.71 16.65
C ILE A 149 7.30 9.08 18.04
N LEU A 150 8.47 9.25 18.66
CA LEU A 150 8.70 9.00 20.07
C LEU A 150 9.08 10.33 20.70
N SER A 151 8.23 10.91 21.53
CA SER A 151 8.48 12.22 22.14
C SER A 151 8.13 12.26 23.62
N LYS A 152 8.87 13.07 24.39
CA LYS A 152 8.57 13.31 25.79
C LYS A 152 8.28 14.81 25.99
N PRO A 153 7.03 15.19 26.34
CA PRO A 153 6.72 16.55 26.74
C PRO A 153 7.33 16.91 28.09
N GLU A 154 7.72 18.16 28.24
CA GLU A 154 8.16 18.76 29.48
C GLU A 154 7.63 20.20 29.53
N ARG A 155 6.94 20.57 30.63
CA ARG A 155 6.47 21.93 30.82
C ARG A 155 7.63 22.80 31.33
N LYS A 156 7.93 23.87 30.62
CA LYS A 156 8.96 24.83 30.98
C LYS A 156 8.39 25.90 31.94
N PRO A 157 9.25 26.57 32.72
CA PRO A 157 8.83 27.55 33.74
C PRO A 157 8.03 28.74 33.18
N ASP A 158 8.21 29.06 31.89
CA ASP A 158 7.49 30.09 31.14
C ASP A 158 6.07 29.68 30.70
N GLY A 159 5.65 28.47 31.07
CA GLY A 159 4.34 27.91 30.71
C GLY A 159 4.31 27.22 29.35
N ALA A 160 5.38 27.32 28.55
CA ALA A 160 5.53 26.60 27.29
C ALA A 160 5.72 25.10 27.54
N ILE A 161 5.37 24.28 26.56
CA ILE A 161 5.56 22.84 26.61
C ILE A 161 6.52 22.47 25.50
N VAL A 162 7.57 21.73 25.87
CA VAL A 162 8.62 21.30 24.95
C VAL A 162 8.61 19.79 24.85
N TRP A 163 8.53 19.26 23.64
CA TRP A 163 8.66 17.84 23.33
C TRP A 163 10.03 17.59 22.74
N ASP A 164 10.86 16.82 23.45
CA ASP A 164 12.06 16.24 22.87
C ASP A 164 11.69 14.89 22.25
N GLY A 165 11.90 14.74 20.95
CA GLY A 165 11.45 13.56 20.24
C GLY A 165 12.36 13.08 19.12
N LEU A 166 12.14 11.84 18.73
CA LEU A 166 12.75 11.16 17.59
C LEU A 166 11.64 10.72 16.64
N ILE A 167 11.82 11.00 15.36
CA ILE A 167 10.96 10.52 14.27
C ILE A 167 11.74 9.52 13.45
N ILE A 168 11.33 8.26 13.42
CA ILE A 168 11.98 7.24 12.61
C ILE A 168 11.10 6.83 11.43
N GLU A 169 11.70 6.50 10.29
CA GLU A 169 10.95 5.94 9.17
C GLU A 169 10.59 4.49 9.47
N ILE A 170 9.30 4.18 9.43
CA ILE A 170 8.80 2.81 9.57
C ILE A 170 8.09 2.35 8.30
N THR A 171 8.28 3.03 7.16
CA THR A 171 7.64 2.69 5.88
C THR A 171 7.86 1.24 5.47
N ALA A 172 9.10 0.73 5.55
CA ALA A 172 9.40 -0.67 5.20
C ALA A 172 8.70 -1.66 6.15
N ARG A 173 8.73 -1.40 7.45
CA ARG A 173 8.02 -2.18 8.47
C ARG A 173 6.51 -2.14 8.21
N LYS A 174 5.94 -0.98 7.93
CA LYS A 174 4.52 -0.81 7.62
C LYS A 174 4.15 -1.42 6.28
N GLN A 175 5.03 -1.46 5.29
CA GLN A 175 4.80 -2.15 4.03
C GLN A 175 4.81 -3.66 4.21
N VAL A 176 5.67 -4.21 5.08
CA VAL A 176 5.68 -5.65 5.39
C VAL A 176 4.52 -6.02 6.30
N GLU A 177 4.26 -5.26 7.37
CA GLU A 177 3.09 -5.45 8.23
C GLU A 177 1.80 -5.31 7.43
N ARG A 178 1.71 -4.32 6.52
CA ARG A 178 0.56 -4.15 5.65
C ARG A 178 0.54 -5.16 4.53
N ALA A 179 1.65 -5.62 3.97
CA ALA A 179 1.62 -6.68 2.96
C ALA A 179 1.23 -8.02 3.58
N LEU A 180 1.73 -8.32 4.78
CA LEU A 180 1.40 -9.51 5.55
C LEU A 180 -0.02 -9.41 6.09
N ALA A 181 -0.42 -8.31 6.73
CA ALA A 181 -1.78 -8.08 7.17
C ALA A 181 -2.72 -8.03 5.96
N ASP A 182 -2.43 -7.29 4.89
CA ASP A 182 -3.25 -7.31 3.68
C ASP A 182 -3.24 -8.69 3.04
N SER A 183 -2.21 -9.53 3.16
CA SER A 183 -2.21 -10.89 2.58
C SER A 183 -2.94 -11.90 3.47
N GLU A 184 -2.79 -11.83 4.78
CA GLU A 184 -3.48 -12.66 5.78
C GLU A 184 -4.94 -12.24 5.91
N GLN A 185 -5.20 -10.94 5.90
CA GLN A 185 -6.52 -10.33 5.82
C GLN A 185 -7.10 -10.58 4.43
N ARG A 186 -6.39 -10.41 3.30
CA ARG A 186 -6.94 -10.86 2.01
C ARG A 186 -7.18 -12.36 1.99
N PHE A 187 -6.33 -13.19 2.58
CA PHE A 187 -6.56 -14.63 2.61
C PHE A 187 -7.78 -14.96 3.47
N ARG A 188 -7.89 -14.37 4.66
CA ARG A 188 -9.03 -14.52 5.57
C ARG A 188 -10.30 -13.95 4.98
N GLU A 189 -10.28 -12.73 4.46
CA GLU A 189 -11.39 -12.06 3.79
C GLU A 189 -11.78 -12.77 2.50
N VAL A 190 -10.84 -13.25 1.69
CA VAL A 190 -11.19 -14.05 0.51
C VAL A 190 -11.89 -15.32 0.97
N CYS A 191 -11.40 -16.02 1.99
CA CYS A 191 -12.08 -17.22 2.51
C CYS A 191 -13.45 -16.90 3.14
N GLU A 192 -13.57 -15.80 3.90
CA GLU A 192 -14.83 -15.35 4.49
C GLU A 192 -15.82 -14.89 3.41
N GLN A 193 -15.35 -14.16 2.39
CA GLN A 193 -16.15 -13.65 1.27
C GLN A 193 -16.53 -14.76 0.28
N THR A 194 -15.67 -15.75 0.07
CA THR A 194 -16.00 -16.93 -0.73
C THR A 194 -16.91 -17.90 0.04
N GLY A 195 -17.17 -17.64 1.33
CA GLY A 195 -18.03 -18.48 2.15
C GLY A 195 -17.42 -19.85 2.41
N GLN A 196 -16.08 -19.92 2.54
CA GLN A 196 -15.32 -21.15 2.73
C GLN A 196 -14.61 -21.16 4.09
N LEU A 197 -14.65 -22.33 4.73
CA LEU A 197 -13.98 -22.65 5.98
C LEU A 197 -12.78 -23.54 5.69
N ILE A 198 -11.59 -23.11 6.09
CA ILE A 198 -10.34 -23.85 5.92
C ILE A 198 -9.95 -24.47 7.25
N TYR A 199 -9.48 -25.72 7.23
CA TYR A 199 -8.86 -26.37 8.37
C TYR A 199 -7.47 -26.87 8.04
N ASP A 200 -6.63 -26.85 9.06
CA ASP A 200 -5.25 -27.29 9.06
C ASP A 200 -5.02 -28.15 10.30
N TYR A 201 -5.08 -29.47 10.09
CA TYR A 201 -5.04 -30.47 11.13
C TYR A 201 -3.64 -31.07 11.23
N ASP A 202 -2.96 -30.83 12.35
CA ASP A 202 -1.74 -31.54 12.72
C ASP A 202 -2.09 -32.89 13.35
N LEU A 203 -1.85 -33.98 12.61
CA LEU A 203 -2.18 -35.34 13.01
C LEU A 203 -1.26 -35.85 14.15
N ALA A 204 -0.07 -35.28 14.30
CA ALA A 204 0.88 -35.67 15.34
C ALA A 204 0.52 -35.05 16.70
N LEU A 205 0.09 -33.78 16.69
CA LEU A 205 -0.33 -33.06 17.90
C LEU A 205 -1.83 -33.21 18.21
N GLY A 206 -2.63 -33.66 17.24
CA GLY A 206 -4.08 -33.78 17.37
C GLY A 206 -4.80 -32.42 17.38
N VAL A 207 -4.17 -31.37 16.85
CA VAL A 207 -4.67 -29.98 16.89
C VAL A 207 -5.13 -29.54 15.51
N ILE A 208 -6.36 -29.03 15.42
CA ILE A 208 -6.90 -28.46 14.18
C ILE A 208 -6.95 -26.94 14.29
N ASN A 209 -6.23 -26.26 13.40
CA ASN A 209 -6.34 -24.81 13.23
C ASN A 209 -7.40 -24.51 12.16
N TRP A 210 -8.36 -23.64 12.47
CA TRP A 210 -9.42 -23.26 11.55
C TRP A 210 -9.20 -21.81 11.09
N THR A 211 -9.53 -21.49 9.83
CA THR A 211 -9.51 -20.11 9.29
C THR A 211 -10.62 -19.95 8.25
N GLY A 212 -11.20 -18.75 8.11
CA GLY A 212 -12.26 -18.48 7.12
C GLY A 212 -13.65 -18.42 7.74
N ALA A 213 -14.67 -18.78 6.97
CA ALA A 213 -16.10 -18.53 7.25
C ALA A 213 -16.71 -19.41 8.38
N MET A 214 -16.03 -19.58 9.51
CA MET A 214 -16.43 -20.43 10.65
C MET A 214 -17.84 -20.13 11.14
N ALA A 215 -18.10 -18.88 11.50
CA ALA A 215 -19.39 -18.47 12.04
C ALA A 215 -20.51 -18.56 11.01
N VAL A 216 -20.20 -18.29 9.73
CA VAL A 216 -21.18 -18.32 8.64
C VAL A 216 -21.59 -19.75 8.33
N ILE A 217 -20.63 -20.66 8.18
CA ILE A 217 -20.90 -22.05 7.80
C ILE A 217 -21.43 -22.83 9.01
N THR A 218 -20.79 -22.73 10.17
CA THR A 218 -21.12 -23.59 11.32
C THR A 218 -22.04 -22.95 12.35
N GLY A 219 -22.23 -21.62 12.33
CA GLY A 219 -22.96 -20.88 13.37
C GLY A 219 -22.23 -20.80 14.72
N HIS A 220 -21.05 -21.41 14.84
CA HIS A 220 -20.21 -21.34 16.03
C HIS A 220 -19.23 -20.16 15.93
N PRO A 221 -19.02 -19.42 17.03
CA PRO A 221 -18.10 -18.30 17.01
C PRO A 221 -16.65 -18.85 16.92
N PRO A 222 -15.71 -18.09 16.33
CA PRO A 222 -14.33 -18.57 16.13
C PRO A 222 -13.66 -19.10 17.40
N GLU A 223 -13.99 -18.56 18.57
CA GLU A 223 -13.46 -18.99 19.87
C GLU A 223 -13.85 -20.43 20.23
N ALA A 224 -14.98 -20.92 19.70
CA ALA A 224 -15.39 -22.32 19.90
C ALA A 224 -14.50 -23.32 19.14
N PHE A 225 -13.70 -22.84 18.18
CA PHE A 225 -12.78 -23.65 17.39
C PHE A 225 -11.38 -23.77 18.01
N GLU A 226 -11.06 -23.02 19.08
CA GLU A 226 -9.74 -23.04 19.73
C GLU A 226 -9.40 -24.40 20.38
N GLN A 227 -10.42 -25.19 20.76
CA GLN A 227 -10.27 -26.53 21.35
C GLN A 227 -10.95 -27.63 20.52
N PHE A 228 -11.38 -27.28 19.30
CA PHE A 228 -12.17 -28.17 18.46
C PHE A 228 -11.29 -29.20 17.78
N ASN A 229 -11.52 -30.47 18.10
CA ASN A 229 -10.73 -31.58 17.60
C ASN A 229 -11.50 -32.42 16.57
N PHE A 230 -10.82 -33.41 16.02
CA PHE A 230 -11.35 -34.28 14.98
C PHE A 230 -12.63 -35.03 15.41
N THR A 231 -12.73 -35.43 16.68
CA THR A 231 -13.91 -36.12 17.23
C THR A 231 -15.13 -35.20 17.28
N ASP A 232 -14.90 -33.92 17.55
CA ASP A 232 -15.98 -32.92 17.56
C ASP A 232 -16.50 -32.69 16.14
N TRP A 233 -15.61 -32.58 15.15
CA TRP A 233 -15.96 -32.51 13.73
C TRP A 233 -16.79 -33.72 13.29
N GLU A 234 -16.33 -34.94 13.59
CA GLU A 234 -17.06 -36.18 13.28
C GLU A 234 -18.49 -36.14 13.86
N SER A 235 -18.64 -35.61 15.07
CA SER A 235 -19.94 -35.53 15.75
C SER A 235 -20.92 -34.56 15.06
N TRP A 236 -20.43 -33.60 14.29
CA TRP A 236 -21.24 -32.59 13.59
C TRP A 236 -21.70 -33.04 12.21
N ILE A 237 -21.10 -34.09 11.65
CA ILE A 237 -21.59 -34.71 10.42
C ILE A 237 -22.91 -35.43 10.72
N HIS A 238 -23.91 -35.23 9.86
CA HIS A 238 -25.19 -35.93 9.93
C HIS A 238 -24.98 -37.46 10.02
N PRO A 239 -25.71 -38.17 10.90
CA PRO A 239 -25.49 -39.60 11.13
C PRO A 239 -25.45 -40.47 9.86
N ASP A 240 -26.36 -40.21 8.92
CA ASP A 240 -26.43 -40.94 7.64
C ASP A 240 -25.19 -40.72 6.75
N ASP A 241 -24.51 -39.58 6.87
CA ASP A 241 -23.42 -39.18 5.99
C ASP A 241 -22.04 -39.53 6.59
N ARG A 242 -21.98 -39.82 7.90
CA ARG A 242 -20.74 -40.01 8.67
C ARG A 242 -19.91 -41.20 8.22
N GLN A 243 -20.52 -42.37 8.06
CA GLN A 243 -19.80 -43.59 7.71
C GLN A 243 -19.14 -43.50 6.33
N LYS A 244 -19.83 -42.87 5.37
CA LYS A 244 -19.30 -42.59 4.03
C LYS A 244 -18.10 -41.64 4.12
N THR A 245 -18.22 -40.59 4.93
CA THR A 245 -17.21 -39.53 5.02
C THR A 245 -15.93 -40.02 5.68
N LEU A 246 -16.01 -40.71 6.82
CA LEU A 246 -14.83 -41.23 7.52
C LEU A 246 -14.10 -42.32 6.74
N GLY A 247 -14.83 -43.25 6.12
CA GLY A 247 -14.21 -44.31 5.32
C GLY A 247 -13.39 -43.77 4.15
N LEU A 248 -13.86 -42.66 3.54
CA LEU A 248 -13.12 -41.97 2.49
C LEU A 248 -11.86 -41.28 3.04
N LEU A 249 -11.94 -40.65 4.22
CA LEU A 249 -10.78 -40.02 4.85
C LEU A 249 -9.68 -41.03 5.20
N ASP A 250 -10.05 -42.19 5.77
CA ASP A 250 -9.10 -43.24 6.13
C ASP A 250 -8.38 -43.77 4.88
N GLU A 251 -9.14 -44.05 3.80
CA GLU A 251 -8.57 -44.48 2.52
C GLU A 251 -7.63 -43.42 1.92
N CYS A 252 -8.03 -42.16 1.94
CA CYS A 252 -7.22 -41.05 1.44
C CYS A 252 -5.98 -40.78 2.30
N MET A 253 -6.04 -41.03 3.61
CA MET A 253 -4.90 -40.93 4.52
C MET A 253 -3.85 -42.00 4.23
N GLU A 254 -4.28 -43.25 4.02
CA GLU A 254 -3.39 -44.36 3.65
C GLU A 254 -2.78 -44.18 2.26
N THR A 255 -3.57 -43.72 1.28
CA THR A 255 -3.11 -43.56 -0.11
C THR A 255 -2.35 -42.25 -0.34
N GLY A 256 -2.63 -41.19 0.42
CA GLY A 256 -2.09 -39.84 0.23
C GLY A 256 -2.73 -39.07 -0.93
N GLN A 257 -3.88 -39.53 -1.44
CA GLN A 257 -4.63 -38.83 -2.49
C GLN A 257 -5.48 -37.70 -1.91
N PRO A 258 -5.78 -36.63 -2.69
CA PRO A 258 -6.78 -35.64 -2.31
C PRO A 258 -8.15 -36.29 -2.11
N TYR A 259 -8.89 -35.85 -1.10
CA TYR A 259 -10.26 -36.30 -0.86
C TYR A 259 -11.28 -35.21 -1.19
N TYR A 260 -12.46 -35.64 -1.61
CA TYR A 260 -13.60 -34.79 -1.95
C TYR A 260 -14.88 -35.44 -1.42
N VAL A 261 -15.68 -34.70 -0.66
CA VAL A 261 -16.91 -35.22 -0.06
C VAL A 261 -17.93 -34.11 0.18
N ASP A 262 -19.19 -34.37 -0.15
CA ASP A 262 -20.33 -33.56 0.26
C ASP A 262 -21.11 -34.24 1.39
N TYR A 263 -21.51 -33.45 2.39
CA TYR A 263 -22.27 -33.98 3.53
C TYR A 263 -23.05 -32.88 4.23
N ARG A 264 -23.99 -33.28 5.08
CA ARG A 264 -24.73 -32.35 5.92
C ARG A 264 -23.97 -32.07 7.21
N LEU A 265 -23.60 -30.80 7.41
CA LEU A 265 -22.93 -30.32 8.61
C LEU A 265 -23.95 -29.67 9.55
N ARG A 266 -23.91 -30.07 10.82
CA ARG A 266 -24.77 -29.51 11.86
C ARG A 266 -24.24 -28.15 12.32
N ARG A 267 -25.10 -27.14 12.31
CA ARG A 267 -24.84 -25.82 12.87
C ARG A 267 -25.09 -25.77 14.38
N ARG A 268 -24.61 -24.69 15.02
CA ARG A 268 -24.80 -24.42 16.46
C ARG A 268 -26.25 -24.47 16.93
N ASP A 269 -27.17 -24.00 16.10
CA ASP A 269 -28.61 -23.97 16.40
C ASP A 269 -29.29 -25.35 16.23
N GLY A 270 -28.54 -26.36 15.80
CA GLY A 270 -29.02 -27.73 15.56
C GLY A 270 -29.56 -27.96 14.15
N SER A 271 -29.61 -26.93 13.29
CA SER A 271 -29.97 -27.09 11.88
C SER A 271 -28.84 -27.76 11.09
N TYR A 272 -29.18 -28.32 9.92
CA TYR A 272 -28.20 -28.89 9.01
C TYR A 272 -28.09 -28.03 7.76
N ILE A 273 -26.87 -27.79 7.33
CA ILE A 273 -26.57 -27.21 6.02
C ILE A 273 -25.81 -28.19 5.15
N TYR A 274 -25.87 -27.97 3.86
CA TYR A 274 -25.10 -28.74 2.90
C TYR A 274 -23.73 -28.11 2.75
N VAL A 275 -22.69 -28.90 2.99
CA VAL A 275 -21.31 -28.48 2.79
C VAL A 275 -20.59 -29.40 1.83
N GLU A 276 -19.67 -28.81 1.09
CA GLU A 276 -18.71 -29.52 0.24
C GLU A 276 -17.32 -29.38 0.87
N GLU A 277 -16.64 -30.50 1.14
CA GLU A 277 -15.30 -30.56 1.70
C GLU A 277 -14.29 -31.14 0.71
N ARG A 278 -13.11 -30.51 0.65
CA ARG A 278 -11.97 -30.95 -0.16
C ARG A 278 -10.69 -30.84 0.66
N GLY A 279 -9.86 -31.88 0.69
CA GLY A 279 -8.63 -31.85 1.48
C GLY A 279 -7.51 -32.74 0.95
N ILE A 280 -6.31 -32.53 1.48
CA ILE A 280 -5.08 -33.27 1.17
C ILE A 280 -4.35 -33.70 2.45
N PHE A 281 -3.62 -34.81 2.39
CA PHE A 281 -2.78 -35.31 3.47
C PHE A 281 -1.29 -35.12 3.15
N PHE A 282 -0.52 -34.66 4.14
CA PHE A 282 0.93 -34.55 4.10
C PHE A 282 1.56 -35.70 4.87
N LYS A 283 2.55 -36.36 4.26
CA LYS A 283 3.25 -37.53 4.80
C LYS A 283 4.71 -37.20 5.12
N ASP A 284 5.25 -37.84 6.15
CA ASP A 284 6.65 -37.73 6.55
C ASP A 284 7.55 -38.68 5.72
N GLY A 285 8.85 -38.67 6.02
CA GLY A 285 9.84 -39.48 5.32
C GLY A 285 9.67 -40.99 5.48
N GLU A 286 8.85 -41.46 6.42
CA GLU A 286 8.52 -42.88 6.62
C GLU A 286 7.16 -43.25 6.00
N GLY A 287 6.48 -42.28 5.36
CA GLY A 287 5.20 -42.45 4.68
C GLY A 287 3.98 -42.32 5.59
N GLN A 288 4.16 -41.88 6.83
CA GLN A 288 3.09 -41.67 7.80
C GLN A 288 2.50 -40.26 7.65
N ALA A 289 1.17 -40.15 7.60
CA ALA A 289 0.50 -38.86 7.50
C ALA A 289 0.68 -38.07 8.82
N TYR A 290 1.23 -36.85 8.73
CA TYR A 290 1.47 -35.98 9.90
C TYR A 290 0.60 -34.71 9.87
N ARG A 291 0.03 -34.33 8.73
CA ARG A 291 -0.83 -33.14 8.62
C ARG A 291 -1.92 -33.31 7.55
N MET A 292 -3.07 -32.68 7.73
CA MET A 292 -4.19 -32.67 6.79
C MET A 292 -4.69 -31.24 6.60
N LEU A 293 -4.81 -30.78 5.35
CA LEU A 293 -5.24 -29.42 5.02
C LEU A 293 -6.42 -29.49 4.06
N GLY A 294 -7.46 -28.68 4.29
CA GLY A 294 -8.57 -28.62 3.34
C GLY A 294 -9.59 -27.52 3.62
N THR A 295 -10.62 -27.49 2.78
CA THR A 295 -11.63 -26.44 2.71
C THR A 295 -13.04 -27.02 2.73
N ILE A 296 -13.97 -26.36 3.39
CA ILE A 296 -15.39 -26.68 3.53
C ILE A 296 -16.19 -25.48 3.02
N ALA A 297 -17.05 -25.64 2.03
CA ALA A 297 -17.85 -24.56 1.45
C ALA A 297 -19.35 -24.81 1.66
N ASP A 298 -20.12 -23.77 2.02
CA ASP A 298 -21.59 -23.85 2.07
C ASP A 298 -22.17 -23.83 0.65
N MET A 299 -23.05 -24.78 0.35
CA MET A 299 -23.73 -24.87 -0.94
C MET A 299 -25.26 -24.68 -0.85
N SER A 300 -25.75 -24.11 0.25
CA SER A 300 -27.17 -23.92 0.52
C SER A 300 -27.81 -22.85 -0.35
N ASP A 301 -27.14 -21.73 -0.63
CA ASP A 301 -27.67 -20.64 -1.48
C ASP A 301 -27.89 -21.11 -2.92
N ARG A 302 -26.99 -21.93 -3.45
CA ARG A 302 -27.17 -22.57 -4.76
C ARG A 302 -28.41 -23.45 -4.79
N LYS A 303 -28.73 -24.12 -3.67
CA LYS A 303 -29.97 -24.89 -3.50
C LYS A 303 -31.19 -24.00 -3.26
N ALA A 304 -31.03 -22.80 -2.70
CA ALA A 304 -32.10 -21.84 -2.41
C ALA A 304 -32.49 -20.96 -3.62
N VAL A 305 -31.54 -20.49 -4.44
CA VAL A 305 -31.80 -19.74 -5.69
C VAL A 305 -32.61 -20.59 -6.67
N GLU A 306 -32.33 -21.89 -6.71
CA GLU A 306 -33.12 -22.86 -7.48
C GLU A 306 -34.59 -22.91 -7.00
N ALA A 307 -34.84 -22.61 -5.71
CA ALA A 307 -36.18 -22.50 -5.14
C ALA A 307 -36.80 -21.09 -5.27
N GLU A 308 -36.02 -20.00 -5.13
CA GLU A 308 -36.45 -18.59 -5.16
C GLU A 308 -36.87 -18.12 -6.56
N LEU A 309 -36.23 -18.63 -7.62
CA LEU A 309 -36.67 -18.39 -9.00
C LEU A 309 -38.12 -18.86 -9.21
N LEU A 310 -38.51 -19.91 -8.47
CA LEU A 310 -39.87 -20.42 -8.47
C LEU A 310 -40.86 -19.44 -7.78
N GLU A 311 -40.39 -18.66 -6.79
CA GLU A 311 -41.17 -17.75 -5.95
C GLU A 311 -41.29 -16.32 -6.53
N SER A 312 -40.20 -15.73 -7.05
CA SER A 312 -40.18 -14.37 -7.65
C SER A 312 -41.15 -14.19 -8.81
N ARG A 313 -41.39 -15.26 -9.58
CA ARG A 313 -42.42 -15.29 -10.62
C ARG A 313 -43.83 -15.02 -10.06
N GLY A 314 -44.08 -15.36 -8.80
CA GLY A 314 -45.32 -15.04 -8.09
C GLY A 314 -45.48 -13.57 -7.70
N GLU A 315 -44.39 -12.89 -7.31
CA GLU A 315 -44.43 -11.53 -6.75
C GLU A 315 -44.62 -10.41 -7.77
N LEU A 316 -44.06 -10.53 -8.98
CA LEU A 316 -44.22 -9.53 -10.05
C LEU A 316 -45.69 -9.24 -10.39
N LEU A 317 -46.57 -10.23 -10.21
CA LEU A 317 -48.02 -10.07 -10.40
C LEU A 317 -48.69 -9.20 -9.32
N ALA A 318 -48.09 -9.08 -8.12
CA ALA A 318 -48.62 -8.26 -7.02
C ALA A 318 -48.28 -6.76 -7.16
N LEU A 319 -47.08 -6.42 -7.63
CA LEU A 319 -46.57 -5.04 -7.75
C LEU A 319 -47.35 -4.16 -8.73
N PHE A 320 -47.74 -4.71 -9.89
CA PHE A 320 -48.52 -3.97 -10.88
C PHE A 320 -49.86 -3.46 -10.32
N ASN A 321 -50.38 -4.08 -9.25
CA ASN A 321 -51.63 -3.64 -8.62
C ASN A 321 -51.46 -2.49 -7.60
N ALA A 322 -50.23 -2.07 -7.26
CA ALA A 322 -49.98 -1.14 -6.15
C ALA A 322 -49.57 0.32 -6.54
N ILE A 323 -49.21 0.60 -7.80
CA ILE A 323 -48.64 1.91 -8.24
C ILE A 323 -49.69 3.01 -8.39
N GLN A 324 -49.55 4.17 -7.75
CA GLN A 324 -50.55 5.26 -7.83
C GLN A 324 -50.34 6.25 -9.01
N ASP A 325 -49.30 6.07 -9.83
CA ASP A 325 -49.10 6.86 -11.05
C ASP A 325 -50.07 6.42 -12.16
N VAL A 326 -50.43 7.33 -13.05
CA VAL A 326 -51.24 6.99 -14.22
C VAL A 326 -50.34 6.41 -15.30
N ILE A 327 -50.49 5.10 -15.55
CA ILE A 327 -49.76 4.38 -16.60
C ILE A 327 -50.73 4.01 -17.71
N ILE A 328 -50.46 4.56 -18.89
CA ILE A 328 -51.29 4.35 -20.08
C ILE A 328 -50.39 3.88 -21.22
N VAL A 329 -50.88 2.90 -21.98
CA VAL A 329 -50.26 2.44 -23.22
C VAL A 329 -51.14 2.87 -24.38
N MET A 330 -50.57 3.57 -25.36
CA MET A 330 -51.26 4.05 -26.55
C MET A 330 -50.57 3.64 -27.84
N ASP A 331 -51.31 3.59 -28.94
CA ASP A 331 -50.74 3.48 -30.29
C ASP A 331 -50.35 4.86 -30.88
N ARG A 332 -49.79 4.83 -32.08
CA ARG A 332 -49.28 5.99 -32.82
C ARG A 332 -50.35 7.03 -33.17
N GLU A 333 -51.59 6.61 -33.32
CA GLU A 333 -52.75 7.47 -33.59
C GLU A 333 -53.39 7.99 -32.29
N GLY A 334 -52.77 7.73 -31.13
CA GLY A 334 -53.24 8.19 -29.83
C GLY A 334 -54.44 7.41 -29.30
N ARG A 335 -54.61 6.14 -29.70
CA ARG A 335 -55.65 5.25 -29.16
C ARG A 335 -55.18 4.57 -27.90
N TYR A 336 -56.03 4.55 -26.87
CA TYR A 336 -55.74 3.85 -25.63
C TYR A 336 -55.79 2.31 -25.82
N LEU A 337 -54.66 1.63 -25.66
CA LEU A 337 -54.55 0.17 -25.80
C LEU A 337 -54.68 -0.55 -24.47
N LYS A 338 -53.98 -0.05 -23.44
CA LYS A 338 -54.02 -0.60 -22.08
C LYS A 338 -53.89 0.53 -21.07
N ILE A 339 -54.60 0.41 -19.97
CA ILE A 339 -54.48 1.31 -18.82
C ILE A 339 -54.26 0.41 -17.61
N ALA A 340 -53.16 0.62 -16.87
CA ALA A 340 -52.92 -0.15 -15.65
C ALA A 340 -53.93 0.31 -14.57
N PRO A 341 -54.48 -0.58 -13.72
CA PRO A 341 -55.70 -0.30 -12.95
C PRO A 341 -55.51 0.64 -11.74
N SER A 342 -54.41 1.37 -11.67
CA SER A 342 -53.82 1.69 -10.39
C SER A 342 -54.05 3.14 -9.90
N SER A 343 -54.67 4.03 -10.70
CA SER A 343 -55.23 5.32 -10.22
C SER A 343 -56.30 5.96 -11.13
N ALA A 344 -57.51 5.38 -11.11
CA ALA A 344 -58.66 5.86 -11.88
C ALA A 344 -59.08 7.35 -11.69
N PRO A 345 -58.92 8.02 -10.52
CA PRO A 345 -59.39 9.40 -10.31
C PRO A 345 -58.56 10.51 -10.99
N LEU A 346 -57.29 10.21 -11.32
CA LEU A 346 -56.37 11.15 -11.99
C LEU A 346 -56.50 11.06 -13.53
N LEU A 347 -57.35 10.17 -14.04
CA LEU A 347 -57.70 10.12 -15.45
C LEU A 347 -58.71 11.21 -15.79
N TYR A 348 -58.53 11.83 -16.96
CA TYR A 348 -59.48 12.82 -17.48
C TYR A 348 -60.89 12.24 -17.72
N LYS A 349 -60.99 10.95 -18.10
CA LYS A 349 -62.22 10.16 -18.27
C LYS A 349 -62.03 8.70 -17.80
N PRO A 350 -63.10 7.95 -17.44
CA PRO A 350 -62.99 6.57 -16.96
C PRO A 350 -62.36 5.59 -17.98
N SER A 351 -61.68 4.54 -17.49
CA SER A 351 -60.91 3.60 -18.32
C SER A 351 -61.75 2.78 -19.30
N GLU A 352 -62.95 2.33 -18.91
CA GLU A 352 -63.87 1.54 -19.75
C GLU A 352 -64.40 2.32 -20.97
N GLU A 353 -64.58 3.64 -20.82
CA GLU A 353 -65.00 4.52 -21.93
C GLU A 353 -63.83 5.02 -22.78
N SER A 354 -62.59 4.82 -22.31
CA SER A 354 -61.37 5.36 -22.93
C SER A 354 -60.61 4.32 -23.73
N ILE A 355 -60.55 3.06 -23.27
CA ILE A 355 -59.86 1.96 -23.99
C ILE A 355 -60.50 1.76 -25.37
N GLY A 356 -59.66 1.79 -26.40
CA GLY A 356 -60.06 1.67 -27.79
C GLY A 356 -60.50 2.97 -28.46
N LYS A 357 -60.63 4.10 -27.74
CA LYS A 357 -60.88 5.44 -28.32
C LYS A 357 -59.60 6.26 -28.48
N THR A 358 -59.65 7.29 -29.31
CA THR A 358 -58.51 8.18 -29.62
C THR A 358 -58.53 9.47 -28.80
N LEU A 359 -57.38 10.14 -28.67
CA LEU A 359 -57.25 11.40 -27.92
C LEU A 359 -58.21 12.51 -28.42
N HIS A 360 -58.42 12.64 -29.72
CA HIS A 360 -59.33 13.63 -30.33
C HIS A 360 -60.81 13.36 -30.05
N GLU A 361 -61.18 12.12 -29.75
CA GLU A 361 -62.55 11.77 -29.34
C GLU A 361 -62.80 12.07 -27.85
N LEU A 362 -61.74 12.30 -27.06
CA LEU A 362 -61.79 12.46 -25.59
C LEU A 362 -61.42 13.86 -25.08
N PHE A 363 -60.55 14.61 -25.76
CA PHE A 363 -60.09 15.94 -25.36
C PHE A 363 -60.45 17.02 -26.41
N PRO A 364 -60.55 18.32 -26.01
CA PRO A 364 -60.62 19.41 -26.97
C PRO A 364 -59.43 19.39 -27.93
N ILE A 365 -59.66 19.74 -29.20
CA ILE A 365 -58.69 19.60 -30.31
C ILE A 365 -57.31 20.19 -29.97
N GLU A 366 -57.26 21.37 -29.34
CA GLU A 366 -56.00 22.06 -28.99
C GLU A 366 -55.14 21.27 -27.99
N ILE A 367 -55.78 20.57 -27.05
CA ILE A 367 -55.10 19.75 -26.03
C ILE A 367 -54.78 18.36 -26.61
N ALA A 368 -55.69 17.79 -27.40
CA ALA A 368 -55.47 16.52 -28.08
C ALA A 368 -54.29 16.60 -29.05
N ASP A 369 -54.21 17.65 -29.87
CA ASP A 369 -53.12 17.88 -30.83
C ASP A 369 -51.79 18.12 -30.11
N PHE A 370 -51.82 18.83 -28.98
CA PHE A 370 -50.64 19.00 -28.14
C PHE A 370 -50.09 17.63 -27.71
N PHE A 371 -50.89 16.77 -27.09
CA PHE A 371 -50.43 15.43 -26.66
C PHE A 371 -50.05 14.53 -27.83
N LEU A 372 -50.84 14.53 -28.92
CA LEU A 372 -50.57 13.70 -30.10
C LEU A 372 -49.23 14.07 -30.74
N SER A 373 -48.89 15.36 -30.79
CA SER A 373 -47.62 15.82 -31.34
C SER A 373 -46.42 15.29 -30.54
N TYR A 374 -46.54 15.15 -29.22
CA TYR A 374 -45.47 14.61 -28.38
C TYR A 374 -45.38 13.08 -28.48
N ILE A 375 -46.51 12.38 -28.64
CA ILE A 375 -46.56 10.94 -28.92
C ILE A 375 -45.94 10.62 -30.27
N GLN A 376 -46.35 11.34 -31.33
CA GLN A 376 -45.78 11.19 -32.67
C GLN A 376 -44.30 11.55 -32.66
N ARG A 377 -43.90 12.64 -31.99
CA ARG A 377 -42.49 13.00 -31.85
C ARG A 377 -41.69 11.92 -31.11
N ALA A 378 -42.24 11.30 -30.06
CA ALA A 378 -41.56 10.20 -29.34
C ALA A 378 -41.38 8.95 -30.21
N LEU A 379 -42.37 8.61 -31.02
CA LEU A 379 -42.31 7.47 -31.95
C LEU A 379 -41.44 7.76 -33.18
N ASP A 380 -41.50 8.97 -33.74
CA ASP A 380 -40.67 9.36 -34.90
C ASP A 380 -39.20 9.46 -34.52
N THR A 381 -38.93 9.97 -33.33
CA THR A 381 -37.55 10.09 -32.84
C THR A 381 -37.06 8.83 -32.11
N GLN A 382 -37.96 7.88 -31.81
CA GLN A 382 -37.72 6.70 -30.96
C GLN A 382 -37.03 7.04 -29.63
N LYS A 383 -37.34 8.21 -29.08
CA LYS A 383 -36.74 8.73 -27.86
C LYS A 383 -37.80 9.12 -26.86
N LEU A 384 -37.42 9.04 -25.59
CA LEU A 384 -38.22 9.54 -24.48
C LEU A 384 -38.45 11.03 -24.67
N VAL A 385 -39.72 11.41 -24.80
CA VAL A 385 -40.10 12.80 -24.89
C VAL A 385 -40.78 13.16 -23.59
N ARG A 386 -40.16 14.12 -22.90
CA ARG A 386 -40.69 14.69 -21.69
C ARG A 386 -41.57 15.88 -22.03
N MET A 387 -42.65 16.01 -21.29
CA MET A 387 -43.52 17.17 -21.38
C MET A 387 -43.96 17.58 -19.99
N ASP A 388 -43.75 18.86 -19.74
CA ASP A 388 -44.29 19.52 -18.56
C ASP A 388 -45.53 20.28 -19.02
N TYR A 389 -46.66 19.96 -18.42
CA TYR A 389 -47.91 20.59 -18.74
C TYR A 389 -48.77 20.69 -17.50
N SER A 390 -49.74 21.60 -17.54
CA SER A 390 -50.73 21.71 -16.48
C SER A 390 -52.10 21.36 -17.03
N LEU A 391 -52.80 20.41 -16.39
CA LEU A 391 -54.17 20.09 -16.75
C LEU A 391 -55.14 20.51 -15.65
N PRO A 392 -56.29 21.12 -16.00
CA PRO A 392 -57.39 21.31 -15.08
C PRO A 392 -58.16 19.99 -14.95
N ILE A 393 -57.93 19.26 -13.86
CA ILE A 393 -58.64 18.01 -13.56
C ILE A 393 -59.61 18.32 -12.42
N GLY A 394 -60.91 18.39 -12.75
CA GLY A 394 -61.92 18.95 -11.84
C GLY A 394 -61.72 20.45 -11.64
N ASP A 395 -61.64 20.91 -10.38
CA ASP A 395 -61.50 22.34 -10.00
C ASP A 395 -60.05 22.77 -9.68
N ARG A 396 -59.04 21.91 -9.88
CA ARG A 396 -57.63 22.19 -9.51
C ARG A 396 -56.69 22.11 -10.72
N LEU A 397 -55.75 23.05 -10.80
CA LEU A 397 -54.65 23.02 -11.76
C LEU A 397 -53.49 22.19 -11.19
N VAL A 398 -53.09 21.16 -11.92
CA VAL A 398 -52.04 20.22 -11.48
C VAL A 398 -50.92 20.22 -12.51
N TYR A 399 -49.68 20.36 -12.05
CA TYR A 399 -48.49 20.37 -12.91
C TYR A 399 -47.97 18.95 -13.06
N PHE A 400 -48.20 18.39 -14.24
CA PHE A 400 -47.68 17.11 -14.60
C PHE A 400 -46.37 17.27 -15.34
N ASP A 401 -45.39 16.53 -14.87
CA ASP A 401 -44.26 16.10 -15.66
C ASP A 401 -44.58 14.70 -16.15
N SER A 402 -44.73 14.58 -17.45
CA SER A 402 -45.05 13.31 -18.08
C SER A 402 -43.97 12.89 -19.04
N ILE A 403 -43.77 11.60 -19.07
CA ILE A 403 -42.79 10.96 -19.92
C ILE A 403 -43.54 10.05 -20.87
N VAL A 404 -43.32 10.29 -22.16
CA VAL A 404 -43.77 9.42 -23.23
C VAL A 404 -42.59 8.59 -23.69
N ALA A 405 -42.66 7.30 -23.44
CA ALA A 405 -41.63 6.33 -23.77
C ALA A 405 -42.12 5.44 -24.92
N PRO A 406 -41.39 5.36 -26.05
CA PRO A 406 -41.67 4.33 -27.05
C PRO A 406 -41.35 2.96 -26.45
N GLN A 407 -42.29 2.02 -26.56
CA GLN A 407 -42.10 0.64 -26.08
C GLN A 407 -41.80 -0.31 -27.25
N GLN A 408 -42.42 -0.06 -28.41
CA GLN A 408 -42.25 -0.80 -29.67
C GLN A 408 -42.47 0.16 -30.86
N GLU A 409 -42.26 -0.28 -32.10
CA GLU A 409 -42.27 0.58 -33.31
C GLU A 409 -43.51 1.48 -33.45
N ASN A 410 -44.68 1.06 -32.93
CA ASN A 410 -45.94 1.80 -33.10
C ASN A 410 -46.72 2.05 -31.79
N THR A 411 -46.10 1.84 -30.61
CA THR A 411 -46.77 2.01 -29.31
C THR A 411 -45.91 2.73 -28.29
N VAL A 412 -46.56 3.55 -27.46
CA VAL A 412 -45.92 4.31 -26.38
C VAL A 412 -46.54 3.96 -25.03
N VAL A 413 -45.70 3.99 -24.00
CA VAL A 413 -46.11 3.99 -22.59
C VAL A 413 -45.95 5.41 -22.08
N ILE A 414 -47.01 5.95 -21.51
CA ILE A 414 -47.05 7.27 -20.91
C ILE A 414 -47.18 7.09 -19.41
N VAL A 415 -46.24 7.68 -18.68
CA VAL A 415 -46.26 7.77 -17.23
C VAL A 415 -46.32 9.24 -16.87
N ALA A 416 -47.41 9.64 -16.22
CA ALA A 416 -47.65 11.02 -15.82
C ALA A 416 -47.50 11.17 -14.29
N ARG A 417 -46.66 12.12 -13.86
CA ARG A 417 -46.33 12.39 -12.45
C ARG A 417 -46.53 13.86 -12.10
N ASP A 418 -46.98 14.17 -10.89
CA ASP A 418 -47.15 15.54 -10.40
C ASP A 418 -45.83 16.08 -9.80
N ILE A 419 -45.33 17.26 -10.24
CA ILE A 419 -44.01 17.83 -9.86
C ILE A 419 -44.05 19.23 -9.23
N THR A 420 -45.18 19.61 -8.67
CA THR A 420 -45.42 20.98 -8.21
C THR A 420 -44.39 21.53 -7.19
N SER A 421 -43.61 20.70 -6.49
CA SER A 421 -42.70 21.09 -5.39
C SER A 421 -41.23 21.47 -5.77
N MET A 422 -40.72 21.11 -6.96
CA MET A 422 -39.28 21.24 -7.28
C MET A 422 -38.83 22.64 -7.73
N LYS A 423 -39.76 23.48 -8.20
CA LYS A 423 -39.48 24.83 -8.75
C LYS A 423 -38.98 25.86 -7.71
N GLU A 424 -38.94 25.50 -6.44
CA GLU A 424 -38.70 26.43 -5.32
C GLU A 424 -37.20 26.55 -4.90
N VAL A 425 -36.26 25.81 -5.51
CA VAL A 425 -34.84 25.71 -5.05
C VAL A 425 -33.81 26.56 -5.83
N GLU A 426 -34.12 27.02 -7.04
CA GLU A 426 -33.16 27.68 -7.97
C GLU A 426 -32.71 29.10 -7.51
N GLU A 427 -33.39 29.72 -6.55
CA GLU A 427 -33.11 31.08 -6.07
C GLU A 427 -31.85 31.20 -5.18
N ALA A 428 -31.29 30.10 -4.66
CA ALA A 428 -30.19 30.11 -3.68
C ALA A 428 -28.77 30.42 -4.23
N LEU A 429 -28.52 30.34 -5.54
CA LEU A 429 -27.16 30.46 -6.10
C LEU A 429 -26.63 31.90 -6.18
N ARG A 430 -27.52 32.90 -6.14
CA ARG A 430 -27.21 34.32 -6.35
C ARG A 430 -26.44 34.97 -5.19
N GLU A 431 -26.36 34.31 -4.03
CA GLU A 431 -25.71 34.84 -2.81
C GLU A 431 -24.17 34.77 -2.82
N LYS A 432 -23.56 33.93 -3.68
CA LYS A 432 -22.13 33.59 -3.57
C LYS A 432 -21.15 34.66 -4.12
N GLU A 433 -21.53 35.45 -5.12
CA GLU A 433 -20.64 36.44 -5.76
C GLU A 433 -20.33 37.66 -4.88
N SER A 434 -21.23 38.02 -3.96
CA SER A 434 -21.05 39.17 -3.05
C SER A 434 -19.94 38.96 -2.01
N LEU A 435 -19.46 37.73 -1.80
CA LEU A 435 -18.50 37.38 -0.75
C LEU A 435 -17.04 37.76 -1.09
N LEU A 436 -16.67 37.70 -2.38
CA LEU A 436 -15.29 37.91 -2.84
C LEU A 436 -14.82 39.36 -2.66
N GLN A 437 -15.69 40.33 -2.89
CA GLN A 437 -15.35 41.75 -2.82
C GLN A 437 -15.04 42.21 -1.38
N THR A 438 -15.78 41.66 -0.40
CA THR A 438 -15.61 41.95 1.03
C THR A 438 -14.27 41.42 1.60
N THR A 439 -13.69 40.39 0.96
CA THR A 439 -12.50 39.70 1.48
C THR A 439 -11.21 40.53 1.29
N LEU A 440 -11.11 41.28 0.18
CA LEU A 440 -9.94 42.13 -0.11
C LEU A 440 -9.87 43.36 0.80
N GLU A 441 -11.01 43.91 1.19
CA GLU A 441 -11.09 45.06 2.11
C GLU A 441 -10.74 44.68 3.57
N ALA A 442 -11.08 43.46 4.00
CA ALA A 442 -10.82 42.98 5.35
C ALA A 442 -9.32 42.76 5.65
N GLY A 443 -8.50 42.46 4.64
CA GLY A 443 -7.08 42.09 4.81
C GLY A 443 -6.09 43.24 5.03
N LYS A 444 -6.53 44.52 4.93
CA LYS A 444 -5.68 45.73 5.00
C LYS A 444 -4.39 45.65 4.15
N LEU A 445 -4.42 44.89 3.07
CA LEU A 445 -3.26 44.67 2.20
C LEU A 445 -3.18 45.80 1.17
N GLY A 446 -2.05 46.51 1.13
CA GLY A 446 -1.79 47.49 0.09
C GLY A 446 -1.20 46.80 -1.14
N CYS A 447 -1.77 47.02 -2.33
CA CYS A 447 -1.25 46.48 -3.58
C CYS A 447 -0.70 47.63 -4.44
N TRP A 448 0.46 47.44 -5.06
CA TRP A 448 1.15 48.47 -5.84
C TRP A 448 1.75 47.90 -7.12
N GLN A 449 2.00 48.79 -8.08
CA GLN A 449 2.57 48.51 -9.38
C GLN A 449 3.44 49.68 -9.81
N TRP A 450 4.62 49.40 -10.36
CA TRP A 450 5.57 50.38 -10.83
C TRP A 450 6.07 50.02 -12.21
N ASN A 451 6.02 50.96 -13.16
CA ASN A 451 6.59 50.84 -14.49
C ASN A 451 7.98 51.48 -14.53
N ARG A 452 9.02 50.71 -14.85
CA ARG A 452 10.42 51.18 -14.79
C ARG A 452 10.82 52.12 -15.92
N PHE A 453 10.11 52.10 -17.06
CA PHE A 453 10.46 52.89 -18.25
C PHE A 453 9.83 54.27 -18.21
N THR A 454 8.59 54.37 -17.71
CA THR A 454 7.88 55.64 -17.52
C THR A 454 8.10 56.23 -16.13
N ASN A 455 8.63 55.42 -15.21
CA ASN A 455 8.73 55.68 -13.77
C ASN A 455 7.38 55.93 -13.07
N ASP A 456 6.27 55.43 -13.63
CA ASP A 456 4.92 55.64 -13.09
C ASP A 456 4.55 54.55 -12.06
N VAL A 457 3.99 54.95 -10.93
CA VAL A 457 3.59 54.06 -9.82
C VAL A 457 2.08 54.19 -9.56
N VAL A 458 1.38 53.05 -9.57
CA VAL A 458 -0.05 52.92 -9.30
C VAL A 458 -0.26 51.98 -8.12
N TRP A 459 -1.04 52.40 -7.12
CA TRP A 459 -1.36 51.54 -5.98
C TRP A 459 -2.79 51.71 -5.47
N SER A 460 -3.26 50.75 -4.67
CA SER A 460 -4.57 50.79 -4.02
C SER A 460 -4.61 51.82 -2.89
N SER A 461 -5.81 52.32 -2.55
CA SER A 461 -6.02 53.27 -1.44
C SER A 461 -5.59 52.74 -0.08
N ALA A 462 -5.43 51.41 0.07
CA ALA A 462 -4.87 50.80 1.26
C ALA A 462 -3.37 51.13 1.45
N VAL A 463 -2.60 51.35 0.36
CA VAL A 463 -1.20 51.78 0.45
C VAL A 463 -1.10 53.21 0.99
N ASP A 464 -1.98 54.12 0.56
CA ASP A 464 -2.05 55.49 1.10
C ASP A 464 -2.25 55.46 2.62
N SER A 465 -3.10 54.56 3.12
CA SER A 465 -3.36 54.39 4.55
C SER A 465 -2.17 53.82 5.32
N ILE A 466 -1.43 52.86 4.76
CA ILE A 466 -0.24 52.26 5.39
C ILE A 466 0.91 53.28 5.50
N PHE A 467 1.04 54.17 4.50
CA PHE A 467 2.14 55.13 4.41
C PHE A 467 1.78 56.49 5.04
N GLY A 468 0.52 56.68 5.44
CA GLY A 468 0.03 57.91 6.04
C GLY A 468 -0.02 59.10 5.08
N LEU A 469 -0.30 58.84 3.79
CA LEU A 469 -0.36 59.85 2.72
C LEU A 469 -1.82 60.30 2.49
N GLU A 470 -2.04 61.58 2.19
CA GLU A 470 -3.35 62.07 1.71
C GLU A 470 -3.56 61.66 0.23
N VAL A 471 -4.79 61.23 -0.12
CA VAL A 471 -5.12 60.71 -1.46
C VAL A 471 -4.80 61.75 -2.53
N GLY A 472 -3.88 61.41 -3.43
CA GLY A 472 -3.45 62.27 -4.54
C GLY A 472 -2.19 63.12 -4.28
N MET A 473 -1.60 63.09 -3.08
CA MET A 473 -0.34 63.78 -2.77
C MET A 473 0.92 63.04 -3.25
N PHE A 474 0.80 61.76 -3.61
CA PHE A 474 1.90 60.99 -4.13
C PHE A 474 2.19 61.36 -5.59
N GLY A 475 3.44 61.74 -5.89
CA GLY A 475 3.88 62.18 -7.22
C GLY A 475 3.95 61.08 -8.29
N ARG A 476 3.50 59.86 -7.94
CA ARG A 476 3.46 58.65 -8.78
C ARG A 476 4.81 58.26 -9.36
N SER A 477 5.90 58.61 -8.70
CA SER A 477 7.24 58.20 -9.10
C SER A 477 7.87 57.26 -8.08
N PHE A 478 8.80 56.41 -8.53
CA PHE A 478 9.58 55.58 -7.61
C PHE A 478 10.45 56.41 -6.67
N ASP A 479 10.92 57.57 -7.13
CA ASP A 479 11.73 58.49 -6.33
C ASP A 479 10.98 59.03 -5.11
N ASP A 480 9.66 59.23 -5.24
CA ASP A 480 8.79 59.62 -4.13
C ASP A 480 8.69 58.54 -3.04
N TYR A 481 8.72 57.26 -3.42
CA TYR A 481 8.77 56.15 -2.47
C TYR A 481 10.13 56.06 -1.77
N VAL A 482 11.22 56.25 -2.52
CA VAL A 482 12.60 56.23 -1.97
C VAL A 482 12.79 57.30 -0.89
N ALA A 483 12.18 58.47 -1.05
CA ALA A 483 12.23 59.55 -0.06
C ALA A 483 11.60 59.20 1.30
N LEU A 484 10.74 58.17 1.36
CA LEU A 484 10.09 57.71 2.59
C LEU A 484 10.89 56.64 3.34
N ILE A 485 11.99 56.12 2.79
CA ILE A 485 12.78 55.06 3.44
C ILE A 485 13.72 55.63 4.49
N HIS A 486 13.87 54.96 5.64
CA HIS A 486 14.78 55.38 6.71
C HIS A 486 16.26 55.38 6.24
N PRO A 487 17.07 56.41 6.56
CA PRO A 487 18.44 56.57 6.04
C PRO A 487 19.36 55.36 6.23
N ASP A 488 19.30 54.71 7.40
CA ASP A 488 20.11 53.51 7.67
C ASP A 488 19.75 52.29 6.81
N ASP A 489 18.49 52.21 6.36
CA ASP A 489 17.98 51.07 5.60
C ASP A 489 17.99 51.34 4.09
N LEU A 490 18.10 52.61 3.69
CA LEU A 490 18.09 53.06 2.31
C LEU A 490 19.10 52.32 1.39
N PRO A 491 20.39 52.15 1.76
CA PRO A 491 21.36 51.46 0.90
C PRO A 491 20.99 50.00 0.65
N LYS A 492 20.40 49.35 1.66
CA LYS A 492 19.99 47.94 1.59
C LYS A 492 18.73 47.77 0.74
N THR A 493 17.77 48.68 0.89
CA THR A 493 16.50 48.60 0.17
C THR A 493 16.66 48.86 -1.32
N LEU A 494 17.46 49.86 -1.70
CA LEU A 494 17.75 50.13 -3.10
C LEU A 494 18.50 48.97 -3.76
N ALA A 495 19.51 48.41 -3.09
CA ALA A 495 20.25 47.25 -3.61
C ALA A 495 19.35 46.03 -3.84
N ALA A 496 18.33 45.80 -2.98
CA ALA A 496 17.40 44.69 -3.15
C ALA A 496 16.46 44.87 -4.35
N VAL A 497 15.97 46.10 -4.58
CA VAL A 497 15.12 46.42 -5.74
C VAL A 497 15.94 46.38 -7.04
N GLU A 498 17.15 46.95 -7.06
CA GLU A 498 18.04 46.90 -8.22
C GLU A 498 18.43 45.47 -8.57
N HIS A 499 18.73 44.65 -7.56
CA HIS A 499 19.03 43.23 -7.77
C HIS A 499 17.84 42.52 -8.42
N SER A 500 16.63 42.67 -7.86
CA SER A 500 15.40 42.07 -8.39
C SER A 500 15.16 42.38 -9.86
N ILE A 501 15.40 43.63 -10.29
CA ILE A 501 15.26 44.04 -11.69
C ILE A 501 16.37 43.44 -12.55
N ALA A 502 17.61 43.43 -12.07
CA ALA A 502 18.75 42.91 -12.81
C ALA A 502 18.69 41.38 -13.02
N THR A 503 18.11 40.65 -12.06
CA THR A 503 18.03 39.18 -12.07
C THR A 503 16.65 38.64 -12.46
N GLU A 504 15.65 39.51 -12.65
CA GLU A 504 14.23 39.15 -12.86
C GLU A 504 13.65 38.23 -11.77
N THR A 505 14.03 38.44 -10.52
CA THR A 505 13.57 37.64 -9.38
C THR A 505 12.77 38.46 -8.39
N ASP A 506 11.79 37.84 -7.76
CA ASP A 506 10.98 38.49 -6.73
C ASP A 506 11.84 38.93 -5.54
N TYR A 507 11.48 40.07 -4.94
CA TYR A 507 12.13 40.52 -3.70
C TYR A 507 11.15 40.57 -2.55
N ARG A 508 11.68 40.29 -1.37
CA ARG A 508 11.01 40.50 -0.09
C ARG A 508 11.98 41.20 0.84
N ILE A 509 11.58 42.37 1.34
CA ILE A 509 12.43 43.15 2.22
C ILE A 509 11.63 43.78 3.34
N GLU A 510 12.23 43.75 4.53
CA GLU A 510 11.76 44.45 5.70
C GLU A 510 12.67 45.64 5.95
N HIS A 511 12.08 46.82 5.99
CA HIS A 511 12.80 48.05 6.22
C HIS A 511 11.89 49.06 6.91
N ARG A 512 12.53 50.07 7.51
CA ARG A 512 11.82 51.15 8.15
C ARG A 512 11.48 52.23 7.13
N ILE A 513 10.25 52.72 7.20
CA ILE A 513 9.83 53.96 6.54
C ILE A 513 9.61 55.06 7.56
N ILE A 514 9.78 56.30 7.11
CA ILE A 514 9.48 57.51 7.83
C ILE A 514 8.25 58.11 7.14
N THR A 515 7.11 58.09 7.83
CA THR A 515 5.88 58.71 7.34
C THR A 515 6.04 60.24 7.24
N PRO A 516 5.20 60.96 6.46
CA PRO A 516 5.25 62.42 6.37
C PRO A 516 5.10 63.15 7.72
N THR A 517 4.53 62.47 8.73
CA THR A 517 4.37 62.97 10.09
C THR A 517 5.60 62.75 10.99
N GLY A 518 6.66 62.09 10.49
CA GLY A 518 7.91 61.83 11.18
C GLY A 518 7.95 60.51 11.98
N LYS A 519 6.91 59.69 11.92
CA LYS A 519 6.85 58.38 12.62
C LYS A 519 7.62 57.31 11.85
N ILE A 520 8.42 56.52 12.56
CA ILE A 520 9.13 55.35 12.03
C ILE A 520 8.23 54.12 12.13
N GLU A 521 8.01 53.43 11.01
CA GLU A 521 7.25 52.19 10.97
C GLU A 521 8.02 51.12 10.21
N TRP A 522 7.92 49.86 10.66
CA TRP A 522 8.47 48.73 9.94
C TRP A 522 7.46 48.22 8.93
N ILE A 523 7.89 48.16 7.67
CA ILE A 523 7.08 47.59 6.59
C ILE A 523 7.79 46.40 5.96
N ARG A 524 6.98 45.49 5.43
CA ARG A 524 7.40 44.39 4.57
C ARG A 524 6.87 44.66 3.18
N GLY A 525 7.79 44.90 2.24
CA GLY A 525 7.48 44.99 0.83
C GLY A 525 7.79 43.67 0.13
N THR A 526 6.86 43.21 -0.72
CA THR A 526 7.10 42.12 -1.67
C THR A 526 6.79 42.59 -3.06
N GLY A 527 7.68 42.36 -4.02
CA GLY A 527 7.47 42.71 -5.42
C GLY A 527 7.95 41.60 -6.36
N ASN A 528 7.19 41.39 -7.43
CA ASN A 528 7.44 40.42 -8.49
C ASN A 528 7.45 41.10 -9.86
N ILE A 529 8.11 40.47 -10.85
CA ILE A 529 8.27 41.04 -12.19
C ILE A 529 6.92 41.14 -12.90
N TRP A 530 6.56 42.37 -13.28
CA TRP A 530 5.39 42.63 -14.11
C TRP A 530 5.80 42.62 -15.58
N ARG A 531 5.16 41.75 -16.37
CA ARG A 531 5.42 41.54 -17.80
C ARG A 531 4.30 42.12 -18.65
N ASP A 532 4.63 42.61 -19.84
CA ASP A 532 3.65 42.97 -20.87
C ASP A 532 3.13 41.74 -21.63
N GLY A 533 2.19 41.94 -22.56
CA GLY A 533 1.61 40.88 -23.38
C GLY A 533 2.59 40.22 -24.37
N GLU A 534 3.78 40.79 -24.57
CA GLU A 534 4.87 40.21 -25.36
C GLU A 534 5.90 39.50 -24.46
N GLY A 535 5.65 39.43 -23.15
CA GLY A 535 6.48 38.72 -22.17
C GLY A 535 7.68 39.52 -21.64
N ASN A 536 7.87 40.77 -22.07
CA ASN A 536 8.96 41.61 -21.63
C ASN A 536 8.65 42.18 -20.24
N GLY A 537 9.61 42.14 -19.32
CA GLY A 537 9.47 42.77 -18.01
C GLY A 537 9.37 44.29 -18.15
N ILE A 538 8.22 44.88 -17.83
CA ILE A 538 7.96 46.33 -17.92
C ILE A 538 8.01 47.02 -16.55
N GLY A 539 8.07 46.26 -15.46
CA GLY A 539 8.09 46.83 -14.12
C GLY A 539 7.98 45.79 -13.00
N LEU A 540 7.52 46.24 -11.83
CA LEU A 540 7.26 45.40 -10.66
C LEU A 540 5.82 45.60 -10.18
N LEU A 541 5.15 44.55 -9.75
CA LEU A 541 3.90 44.63 -8.99
C LEU A 541 4.08 43.91 -7.67
N GLY A 542 3.32 44.29 -6.66
CA GLY A 542 3.59 43.80 -5.32
C GLY A 542 2.54 44.15 -4.29
N SER A 543 2.82 43.73 -3.06
CA SER A 543 2.04 44.09 -1.89
C SER A 543 2.93 44.66 -0.79
N VAL A 544 2.31 45.39 0.12
CA VAL A 544 2.97 46.00 1.28
C VAL A 544 2.13 45.81 2.53
N LEU A 545 2.80 45.49 3.63
CA LEU A 545 2.21 45.24 4.95
C LEU A 545 3.01 45.95 6.04
N ASN A 546 2.34 46.50 7.06
CA ASN A 546 2.96 47.03 8.27
C ASN A 546 3.23 45.89 9.28
N ILE A 547 4.45 45.79 9.80
CA ILE A 547 4.90 44.70 10.70
C ILE A 547 5.48 45.19 12.03
N THR A 548 5.22 46.44 12.40
CA THR A 548 5.85 47.09 13.56
C THR A 548 5.60 46.37 14.89
N GLU A 549 4.39 45.85 15.11
CA GLU A 549 4.01 45.18 16.38
C GLU A 549 4.71 43.82 16.56
N ALA A 550 4.86 43.07 15.47
CA ALA A 550 5.54 41.76 15.48
C ALA A 550 7.02 41.87 15.87
N LYS A 551 7.70 42.95 15.49
CA LYS A 551 9.12 43.14 15.82
C LYS A 551 9.38 43.45 17.30
N ASN A 552 8.38 43.94 18.03
CA ASN A 552 8.54 44.23 19.46
C ASN A 552 8.44 42.96 20.33
N VAL A 553 7.69 41.93 19.89
CA VAL A 553 7.55 40.65 20.60
C VAL A 553 8.81 39.80 20.51
N GLU A 554 9.51 39.85 19.38
CA GLU A 554 10.74 39.09 19.10
C GLU A 554 11.87 39.40 20.11
N ILE A 555 11.94 40.63 20.62
CA ILE A 555 13.01 41.08 21.53
C ILE A 555 12.82 40.54 22.96
N ALA A 556 11.57 40.38 23.43
CA ALA A 556 11.27 39.91 24.79
C ALA A 556 11.56 38.41 25.01
N LEU A 557 11.51 37.60 23.95
CA LEU A 557 11.73 36.15 24.01
C LEU A 557 13.18 35.77 24.38
N ARG A 558 14.13 36.69 24.20
CA ARG A 558 15.57 36.43 24.32
C ARG A 558 16.06 36.28 25.77
N GLU A 559 15.40 36.93 26.72
CA GLU A 559 15.88 36.99 28.12
C GLU A 559 15.50 35.76 28.96
N SER A 560 14.42 35.03 28.61
CA SER A 560 13.98 33.83 29.34
C SER A 560 14.82 32.57 29.07
N ALA A 561 15.75 32.61 28.11
CA ALA A 561 16.50 31.44 27.66
C ALA A 561 17.71 31.06 28.53
N GLU A 562 18.23 31.97 29.36
CA GLU A 562 19.52 31.75 30.06
C GLU A 562 19.42 30.86 31.32
N GLN A 563 18.31 30.90 32.08
CA GLN A 563 18.18 30.13 33.33
C GLN A 563 17.96 28.62 33.15
N ILE A 564 17.38 28.20 32.01
CA ILE A 564 17.11 26.78 31.71
C ILE A 564 18.42 25.98 31.46
N GLN A 565 19.57 26.66 31.24
CA GLN A 565 20.83 26.00 30.86
C GLN A 565 21.56 25.23 31.98
N GLN A 566 21.50 25.66 33.25
CA GLN A 566 22.37 25.07 34.30
C GLN A 566 21.88 23.71 34.81
N GLN A 567 20.57 23.52 34.90
CA GLN A 567 19.96 22.29 35.38
C GLN A 567 19.95 21.19 34.31
N ALA A 568 19.89 21.57 33.03
CA ALA A 568 20.06 20.68 31.91
C ALA A 568 21.42 19.94 31.93
N TYR A 569 22.49 20.56 32.46
CA TYR A 569 23.86 20.03 32.36
C TYR A 569 24.10 18.71 33.14
N ARG A 570 23.53 18.56 34.34
CA ARG A 570 23.69 17.35 35.17
C ARG A 570 22.89 16.17 34.61
N GLU A 571 21.66 16.41 34.17
CA GLU A 571 20.83 15.39 33.50
C GLU A 571 21.42 15.01 32.14
N GLN A 572 22.08 15.96 31.46
CA GLN A 572 22.75 15.72 30.19
C GLN A 572 23.93 14.76 30.30
N LEU A 573 24.67 14.70 31.41
CA LEU A 573 25.81 13.77 31.55
C LEU A 573 25.34 12.31 31.67
N LEU A 574 24.34 12.05 32.51
CA LEU A 574 23.73 10.71 32.64
C LEU A 574 22.99 10.31 31.36
N ASN A 575 22.21 11.23 30.76
CA ASN A 575 21.57 10.98 29.47
C ASN A 575 22.60 10.77 28.34
N GLN A 576 23.76 11.43 28.36
CA GLN A 576 24.80 11.20 27.35
C GLN A 576 25.37 9.79 27.42
N LEU A 577 25.70 9.30 28.62
CA LEU A 577 26.20 7.93 28.78
C LEU A 577 25.12 6.90 28.40
N THR A 578 23.87 7.10 28.84
CA THR A 578 22.75 6.21 28.49
C THR A 578 22.39 6.27 26.99
N GLN A 579 22.34 7.46 26.37
CA GLN A 579 22.06 7.60 24.94
C GLN A 579 23.18 7.03 24.08
N GLN A 580 24.44 7.10 24.50
CA GLN A 580 25.53 6.55 23.71
C GLN A 580 25.60 5.02 23.77
N ILE A 581 25.32 4.43 24.94
CA ILE A 581 25.14 2.99 25.04
C ILE A 581 23.98 2.54 24.13
N ARG A 582 22.85 3.29 24.12
CA ARG A 582 21.71 3.01 23.22
C ARG A 582 22.00 3.25 21.73
N ARG A 583 22.74 4.29 21.35
CA ARG A 583 23.09 4.58 19.94
C ARG A 583 24.10 3.59 19.37
N SER A 584 24.91 3.00 20.24
CA SER A 584 25.92 2.03 19.82
C SER A 584 25.35 0.62 19.64
N LEU A 585 24.09 0.37 20.03
CA LEU A 585 23.38 -0.91 19.80
C LEU A 585 23.29 -1.32 18.31
N THR A 586 23.55 -0.40 17.40
CA THR A 586 23.59 -0.66 15.95
C THR A 586 24.94 -1.20 15.47
N PHE A 587 26.00 -1.17 16.31
CA PHE A 587 27.36 -1.56 15.93
C PHE A 587 27.95 -2.63 16.85
N ASN A 588 28.74 -3.52 16.24
CA ASN A 588 29.49 -4.63 16.83
C ASN A 588 29.83 -4.45 18.33
N PHE A 589 29.41 -5.44 19.12
CA PHE A 589 29.67 -5.66 20.55
C PHE A 589 31.00 -5.09 21.07
N GLU A 590 32.10 -5.33 20.36
CA GLU A 590 33.44 -4.91 20.79
C GLU A 590 33.57 -3.38 20.91
N LYS A 591 32.94 -2.61 20.02
CA LYS A 591 33.02 -1.13 20.02
C LYS A 591 32.30 -0.51 21.21
N ILE A 592 31.20 -1.11 21.66
CA ILE A 592 30.43 -0.63 22.83
C ILE A 592 31.30 -0.74 24.08
N LEU A 593 31.95 -1.90 24.26
CA LEU A 593 32.85 -2.11 25.38
C LEU A 593 34.08 -1.22 25.33
N THR A 594 34.75 -1.11 24.17
CA THR A 594 35.94 -0.25 24.02
C THR A 594 35.67 1.17 24.45
N ARG A 595 34.55 1.73 23.97
CA ARG A 595 34.20 3.11 24.28
C ARG A 595 33.86 3.30 25.77
N THR A 596 33.09 2.37 26.33
CA THR A 596 32.61 2.48 27.71
C THR A 596 33.77 2.39 28.70
N VAL A 597 34.71 1.45 28.47
CA VAL A 597 35.93 1.32 29.27
C VAL A 597 36.81 2.58 29.17
N GLN A 598 36.95 3.19 27.99
CA GLN A 598 37.71 4.43 27.78
C GLN A 598 37.13 5.65 28.50
N GLU A 599 35.81 5.82 28.46
CA GLU A 599 35.14 6.96 29.08
C GLU A 599 35.16 6.87 30.60
N ILE A 600 34.96 5.68 31.15
CA ILE A 600 35.06 5.43 32.58
C ILE A 600 36.48 5.66 33.08
N HIS A 601 37.48 5.17 32.34
CA HIS A 601 38.90 5.41 32.63
C HIS A 601 39.20 6.91 32.72
N SER A 602 38.77 7.66 31.70
CA SER A 602 39.02 9.11 31.60
C SER A 602 38.27 9.92 32.66
N PHE A 603 37.03 9.54 32.96
CA PHE A 603 36.16 10.27 33.90
C PHE A 603 36.61 10.08 35.34
N LEU A 604 36.83 8.83 35.76
CA LEU A 604 37.26 8.51 37.12
C LEU A 604 38.76 8.70 37.33
N LYS A 605 39.51 8.95 36.25
CA LYS A 605 40.98 9.09 36.22
C LYS A 605 41.66 7.91 36.91
N VAL A 606 41.16 6.71 36.62
CA VAL A 606 41.71 5.47 37.16
C VAL A 606 42.97 5.08 36.39
N ASP A 607 43.87 4.31 36.99
CA ASP A 607 45.10 3.93 36.31
C ASP A 607 44.87 2.85 35.26
N ARG A 608 43.89 1.95 35.47
CA ARG A 608 43.51 0.91 34.50
C ARG A 608 42.02 0.62 34.58
N CYS A 609 41.39 0.42 33.43
CA CYS A 609 40.02 -0.02 33.29
C CYS A 609 39.93 -1.10 32.21
N HIS A 610 39.21 -2.19 32.44
CA HIS A 610 39.06 -3.25 31.43
C HIS A 610 37.75 -4.02 31.56
N PHE A 611 37.39 -4.70 30.47
CA PHE A 611 36.30 -5.67 30.41
C PHE A 611 36.82 -7.03 29.96
N ALA A 612 36.37 -8.10 30.62
CA ALA A 612 36.76 -9.47 30.30
C ALA A 612 35.56 -10.41 30.26
N TRP A 613 35.58 -11.37 29.32
CA TRP A 613 34.64 -12.48 29.27
C TRP A 613 35.17 -13.69 30.01
N TYR A 614 34.26 -14.44 30.63
CA TYR A 614 34.51 -15.79 31.08
C TYR A 614 34.22 -16.78 29.96
N LEU A 615 35.19 -17.63 29.64
CA LEU A 615 35.06 -18.68 28.63
C LEU A 615 35.31 -20.06 29.26
N ASP A 616 34.33 -20.94 29.16
CA ASP A 616 34.45 -22.36 29.52
C ASP A 616 34.61 -23.19 28.23
N LEU A 617 35.85 -23.57 27.92
CA LEU A 617 36.21 -24.28 26.70
C LEU A 617 36.70 -25.68 27.04
N ALA A 618 36.64 -26.61 26.08
CA ALA A 618 37.09 -28.00 26.29
C ALA A 618 38.58 -28.14 26.73
N ALA A 619 39.40 -27.10 26.52
CA ALA A 619 40.81 -27.05 26.93
C ALA A 619 41.06 -26.46 28.34
N GLY A 620 40.02 -25.94 29.01
CA GLY A 620 40.11 -25.29 30.32
C GLY A 620 39.29 -24.00 30.42
N GLN A 621 39.31 -23.37 31.60
CA GLN A 621 38.60 -22.12 31.88
C GLN A 621 39.52 -20.90 31.72
N TYR A 622 39.05 -19.87 31.03
CA TYR A 622 39.83 -18.68 30.69
C TYR A 622 39.07 -17.38 30.92
N TRP A 623 39.80 -16.34 31.32
CA TRP A 623 39.37 -14.95 31.22
C TRP A 623 39.92 -14.37 29.91
N ASP A 624 39.02 -13.89 29.04
CA ASP A 624 39.37 -13.25 27.78
C ASP A 624 39.17 -11.74 27.90
N VAL A 625 40.27 -11.01 28.10
CA VAL A 625 40.24 -9.55 28.21
C VAL A 625 40.13 -8.98 26.80
N VAL A 626 38.90 -8.61 26.42
CA VAL A 626 38.57 -8.10 25.08
C VAL A 626 38.87 -6.62 24.93
N VAL A 627 38.85 -5.87 26.03
CA VAL A 627 39.03 -4.42 26.02
C VAL A 627 39.76 -3.97 27.28
N GLU A 628 40.79 -3.15 27.11
CA GLU A 628 41.56 -2.52 28.19
C GLU A 628 41.94 -1.08 27.84
N VAL A 629 42.04 -0.25 28.87
CA VAL A 629 42.60 1.11 28.83
C VAL A 629 43.47 1.32 30.06
N GLU A 630 44.75 1.59 29.85
CA GLU A 630 45.76 1.72 30.90
C GLU A 630 46.53 3.04 30.85
N ALA A 631 47.03 3.47 32.00
CA ALA A 631 47.95 4.59 32.12
C ALA A 631 49.38 4.21 31.69
N PRO A 632 50.18 5.16 31.19
CA PRO A 632 51.53 4.88 30.67
C PRO A 632 52.43 4.18 31.72
N GLY A 633 53.02 3.05 31.34
CA GLY A 633 53.96 2.28 32.18
C GLY A 633 53.36 1.04 32.87
N ILE A 634 52.07 0.76 32.67
CA ILE A 634 51.39 -0.45 33.16
C ILE A 634 51.41 -1.52 32.06
N PRO A 635 51.74 -2.80 32.34
CA PRO A 635 51.67 -3.89 31.36
C PRO A 635 50.21 -4.19 30.96
N SER A 636 49.97 -4.39 29.65
CA SER A 636 48.65 -4.76 29.13
C SER A 636 48.26 -6.20 29.50
N LEU A 637 46.97 -6.37 29.80
CA LEU A 637 46.25 -7.62 30.09
C LEU A 637 45.41 -8.14 28.91
N VAL A 638 45.41 -7.49 27.74
CA VAL A 638 44.60 -7.94 26.59
C VAL A 638 44.94 -9.38 26.18
N GLY A 639 43.91 -10.20 25.97
CA GLY A 639 44.02 -11.60 25.52
C GLY A 639 43.50 -12.63 26.53
N ARG A 640 43.72 -13.91 26.22
CA ARG A 640 43.23 -15.04 27.02
C ARG A 640 44.21 -15.46 28.10
N HIS A 641 43.72 -15.47 29.33
CA HIS A 641 44.48 -15.83 30.52
C HIS A 641 43.79 -16.98 31.26
N PRO A 642 44.49 -18.06 31.61
CA PRO A 642 43.89 -19.17 32.36
C PRO A 642 43.33 -18.67 33.70
N VAL A 643 42.14 -19.12 34.08
CA VAL A 643 41.51 -18.74 35.36
C VAL A 643 42.42 -19.08 36.55
N ALA A 644 43.17 -20.19 36.45
CA ALA A 644 44.16 -20.62 37.43
C ALA A 644 45.34 -19.64 37.61
N ALA A 645 45.65 -18.81 36.61
CA ALA A 645 46.69 -17.80 36.71
C ALA A 645 46.31 -16.64 37.64
N PHE A 646 45.02 -16.45 37.93
CA PHE A 646 44.52 -15.43 38.86
C PHE A 646 44.26 -15.94 40.29
N GLY A 647 44.60 -17.21 40.57
CA GLY A 647 44.55 -17.79 41.91
C GLY A 647 43.17 -17.67 42.60
N PRO A 648 43.12 -17.39 43.91
CA PRO A 648 41.86 -17.34 44.67
C PRO A 648 40.97 -16.12 44.33
N LEU A 649 41.50 -15.12 43.60
CA LEU A 649 40.72 -13.96 43.15
C LEU A 649 39.64 -14.36 42.13
N SER A 650 39.95 -15.33 41.25
CA SER A 650 38.99 -15.88 40.30
C SER A 650 37.77 -16.50 41.00
N GLU A 651 37.99 -17.21 42.11
CA GLU A 651 36.89 -17.84 42.86
C GLU A 651 35.95 -16.79 43.47
N LEU A 652 36.48 -15.67 43.96
CA LEU A 652 35.68 -14.53 44.45
C LEU A 652 34.91 -13.84 43.32
N ILE A 653 35.54 -13.64 42.17
CA ILE A 653 34.90 -13.03 41.00
C ILE A 653 33.80 -13.94 40.42
N LEU A 654 33.98 -15.26 40.48
CA LEU A 654 32.99 -16.24 40.04
C LEU A 654 31.78 -16.36 40.98
N GLN A 655 31.85 -15.78 42.20
CA GLN A 655 30.67 -15.63 43.08
C GLN A 655 29.69 -14.54 42.61
N ARG A 656 30.01 -13.81 41.53
CA ARG A 656 29.15 -12.81 40.86
C ARG A 656 28.70 -11.65 41.76
N GLN A 657 29.55 -11.24 42.70
CA GLN A 657 29.30 -10.08 43.56
C GLN A 657 30.26 -8.93 43.25
N LEU A 658 29.84 -7.72 43.57
CA LEU A 658 30.71 -6.54 43.52
C LEU A 658 31.90 -6.75 44.46
N LEU A 659 33.10 -6.56 43.93
CA LEU A 659 34.34 -6.67 44.70
C LEU A 659 34.97 -5.29 44.83
N ARG A 660 34.89 -4.71 46.02
CA ARG A 660 35.52 -3.42 46.37
C ARG A 660 36.73 -3.66 47.26
N ILE A 661 37.89 -3.20 46.81
CA ILE A 661 39.16 -3.24 47.54
C ILE A 661 39.73 -1.82 47.55
N ASP A 662 39.50 -1.09 48.63
CA ASP A 662 40.01 0.28 48.79
C ASP A 662 41.53 0.31 49.03
N ASN A 663 42.07 -0.77 49.62
CA ASN A 663 43.49 -0.97 49.84
C ASN A 663 43.83 -2.47 49.84
N ILE A 664 44.78 -2.88 48.99
CA ILE A 664 45.17 -4.30 48.90
C ILE A 664 45.84 -4.83 50.17
N GLU A 665 46.48 -3.98 50.98
CA GLU A 665 47.19 -4.40 52.21
C GLU A 665 46.23 -4.89 53.31
N ASP A 666 44.95 -4.55 53.20
CA ASP A 666 43.89 -4.94 54.13
C ASP A 666 43.24 -6.28 53.74
N VAL A 667 43.62 -6.88 52.61
CA VAL A 667 43.11 -8.17 52.15
C VAL A 667 43.61 -9.30 53.05
N ALA A 668 42.70 -9.99 53.75
CA ALA A 668 43.03 -10.97 54.79
C ALA A 668 43.83 -12.19 54.30
N ASP A 669 43.62 -12.64 53.06
CA ASP A 669 44.31 -13.79 52.47
C ASP A 669 45.70 -13.38 51.91
N PRO A 670 46.81 -13.90 52.46
CA PRO A 670 48.16 -13.55 52.02
C PRO A 670 48.45 -13.92 50.56
N ALA A 671 47.82 -14.99 50.03
CA ALA A 671 48.03 -15.43 48.66
C ALA A 671 47.34 -14.49 47.65
N VAL A 672 46.12 -14.03 47.96
CA VAL A 672 45.39 -13.04 47.14
C VAL A 672 46.09 -11.69 47.17
N ARG A 673 46.57 -11.28 48.36
CA ARG A 673 47.30 -10.02 48.55
C ARG A 673 48.59 -9.98 47.72
N GLU A 674 49.41 -11.02 47.80
CA GLU A 674 50.67 -11.08 47.04
C GLU A 674 50.42 -11.15 45.54
N PHE A 675 49.34 -11.82 45.11
CA PHE A 675 48.93 -11.86 43.71
C PHE A 675 48.48 -10.47 43.18
N LEU A 676 47.61 -9.76 43.92
CA LEU A 676 47.20 -8.40 43.56
C LEU A 676 48.39 -7.42 43.53
N ARG A 677 49.37 -7.62 44.42
CA ARG A 677 50.64 -6.86 44.43
C ARG A 677 51.50 -7.14 43.20
N GLN A 678 51.59 -8.40 42.75
CA GLN A 678 52.30 -8.78 41.52
C GLN A 678 51.67 -8.16 40.26
N LEU A 679 50.34 -7.97 40.25
CA LEU A 679 49.61 -7.27 39.19
C LEU A 679 49.72 -5.74 39.25
N GLY A 680 50.40 -5.19 40.27
CA GLY A 680 50.61 -3.76 40.47
C GLY A 680 49.41 -3.02 41.08
N ASN A 681 48.41 -3.71 41.62
CA ASN A 681 47.19 -3.08 42.13
C ASN A 681 47.40 -2.46 43.51
N ARG A 682 46.83 -1.28 43.77
CA ARG A 682 46.73 -0.67 45.11
C ARG A 682 45.31 -0.57 45.62
N SER A 683 44.36 -0.33 44.72
CA SER A 683 42.92 -0.40 44.97
C SER A 683 42.22 -0.91 43.71
N MET A 684 41.07 -1.56 43.86
CA MET A 684 40.35 -2.20 42.75
C MET A 684 38.84 -2.24 43.03
N LEU A 685 38.05 -2.03 41.99
CA LEU A 685 36.61 -2.26 41.98
C LEU A 685 36.27 -3.18 40.79
N VAL A 686 35.59 -4.29 41.04
CA VAL A 686 35.15 -5.25 40.01
C VAL A 686 33.64 -5.43 40.08
N LEU A 687 33.01 -5.36 38.92
CA LEU A 687 31.56 -5.41 38.73
C LEU A 687 31.20 -6.56 37.78
N PRO A 688 30.23 -7.42 38.14
CA PRO A 688 29.75 -8.48 37.25
C PRO A 688 28.84 -7.90 36.15
N VAL A 689 28.92 -8.47 34.93
CA VAL A 689 28.05 -8.15 33.79
C VAL A 689 27.57 -9.46 33.16
N TRP A 690 26.27 -9.58 32.89
CA TRP A 690 25.65 -10.81 32.37
C TRP A 690 24.82 -10.54 31.11
N ASP A 691 25.02 -11.35 30.07
CA ASP A 691 24.23 -11.37 28.83
C ASP A 691 23.27 -12.57 28.87
N GLU A 692 21.98 -12.30 29.08
CA GLU A 692 20.95 -13.33 29.27
C GLU A 692 20.62 -14.11 28.00
N VAL A 693 20.63 -13.44 26.84
CA VAL A 693 20.23 -14.07 25.56
C VAL A 693 21.42 -14.80 24.93
N GLY A 694 22.63 -14.29 25.13
CA GLY A 694 23.86 -14.94 24.67
C GLY A 694 24.44 -16.00 25.62
N ASP A 695 23.91 -16.11 26.85
CA ASP A 695 24.41 -16.98 27.94
C ASP A 695 25.91 -16.78 28.25
N ARG A 696 26.33 -15.52 28.45
CA ARG A 696 27.75 -15.15 28.68
C ARG A 696 27.95 -14.35 29.95
N TYR A 697 28.97 -14.72 30.74
CA TYR A 697 29.39 -13.99 31.94
C TYR A 697 30.63 -13.15 31.66
N GLY A 698 30.57 -11.86 32.01
CA GLY A 698 31.69 -10.93 31.90
C GLY A 698 31.89 -10.13 33.17
N ILE A 699 33.03 -9.44 33.22
CA ILE A 699 33.40 -8.58 34.34
C ILE A 699 33.92 -7.25 33.83
N PHE A 700 33.65 -6.21 34.60
CA PHE A 700 34.14 -4.87 34.39
C PHE A 700 34.99 -4.45 35.60
N ALA A 701 36.23 -4.03 35.38
CA ALA A 701 37.17 -3.78 36.46
C ALA A 701 37.87 -2.42 36.33
N CYS A 702 37.90 -1.66 37.42
CA CYS A 702 38.64 -0.40 37.55
C CYS A 702 39.70 -0.51 38.64
N ILE A 703 40.91 -0.02 38.37
CA ILE A 703 42.09 -0.25 39.20
C ILE A 703 42.88 1.05 39.33
N HIS A 704 43.36 1.34 40.54
CA HIS A 704 44.48 2.27 40.77
C HIS A 704 45.73 1.50 41.17
N ALA A 705 46.84 1.79 40.51
CA ALA A 705 48.15 1.14 40.66
C ALA A 705 49.20 2.10 41.24
N GLN A 706 49.09 3.40 40.96
CA GLN A 706 50.13 4.39 41.27
C GLN A 706 49.92 5.08 42.63
N ALA A 707 48.67 5.25 43.08
CA ALA A 707 48.31 5.89 44.35
C ALA A 707 47.26 5.09 45.13
N LEU A 708 47.24 5.26 46.46
CA LEU A 708 46.18 4.69 47.30
C LEU A 708 44.97 5.63 47.27
N ARG A 709 43.88 5.20 46.63
CA ARG A 709 42.63 5.96 46.51
C ARG A 709 41.44 5.07 46.87
N PRO A 710 40.80 5.29 48.03
CA PRO A 710 39.55 4.62 48.37
C PRO A 710 38.43 5.03 47.42
N TRP A 711 37.52 4.11 47.13
CA TRP A 711 36.33 4.37 46.31
C TRP A 711 35.25 5.09 47.14
N THR A 712 34.64 6.13 46.58
CA THR A 712 33.50 6.80 47.24
C THR A 712 32.19 6.09 46.91
N ASP A 713 31.19 6.22 47.78
CA ASP A 713 29.89 5.56 47.56
C ASP A 713 29.18 6.10 46.29
N ASP A 714 29.33 7.40 46.00
CA ASP A 714 28.85 8.02 44.76
C ASP A 714 29.50 7.40 43.49
N GLU A 715 30.77 7.00 43.56
CA GLU A 715 31.47 6.36 42.45
C GLU A 715 31.07 4.90 42.27
N VAL A 716 30.79 4.21 43.38
CA VAL A 716 30.28 2.83 43.34
C VAL A 716 28.88 2.80 42.73
N GLU A 717 27.97 3.66 43.20
CA GLU A 717 26.61 3.76 42.65
C GLU A 717 26.62 4.12 41.16
N LEU A 718 27.50 5.02 40.74
CA LEU A 718 27.67 5.37 39.34
C LEU A 718 28.12 4.17 38.49
N LEU A 719 29.12 3.42 38.95
CA LEU A 719 29.67 2.31 38.17
C LEU A 719 28.74 1.08 38.14
N GLU A 720 28.01 0.80 39.21
CA GLU A 720 26.96 -0.22 39.21
C GLU A 720 25.84 0.12 38.22
N ALA A 721 25.42 1.39 38.17
CA ALA A 721 24.44 1.85 37.18
C ALA A 721 24.94 1.66 35.74
N VAL A 722 26.23 1.91 35.48
CA VAL A 722 26.82 1.71 34.14
C VAL A 722 26.94 0.21 33.79
N ALA A 723 27.34 -0.64 34.73
CA ALA A 723 27.41 -2.09 34.52
C ALA A 723 26.02 -2.69 34.21
N GLY A 724 24.97 -2.22 34.90
CA GLY A 724 23.59 -2.61 34.61
C GLY A 724 23.11 -2.18 33.22
N GLN A 725 23.45 -0.95 32.79
CA GLN A 725 23.12 -0.49 31.43
C GLN A 725 23.87 -1.26 30.35
N LEU A 726 25.13 -1.65 30.60
CA LEU A 726 25.91 -2.50 29.70
C LEU A 726 25.26 -3.87 29.52
N ALA A 727 24.82 -4.52 30.60
CA ALA A 727 24.12 -5.81 30.54
C ALA A 727 22.86 -5.74 29.65
N ILE A 728 22.00 -4.72 29.85
CA ILE A 728 20.79 -4.52 29.05
C ILE A 728 21.13 -4.31 27.57
N ALA A 729 22.17 -3.53 27.27
CA ALA A 729 22.56 -3.25 25.90
C ALA A 729 23.06 -4.51 25.16
N LEU A 730 23.83 -5.36 25.85
CA LEU A 730 24.32 -6.63 25.30
C LEU A 730 23.17 -7.56 24.92
N THR A 731 22.18 -7.71 25.82
CA THR A 731 20.99 -8.53 25.58
C THR A 731 20.18 -8.04 24.37
N GLN A 732 19.99 -6.72 24.23
CA GLN A 732 19.22 -6.13 23.11
C GLN A 732 19.90 -6.33 21.75
N ALA A 733 21.22 -6.21 21.69
CA ALA A 733 21.98 -6.43 20.46
C ALA A 733 21.84 -7.88 19.97
N SER A 734 21.91 -8.85 20.88
CA SER A 734 21.72 -10.28 20.57
C SER A 734 20.32 -10.58 20.02
N LEU A 735 19.28 -9.96 20.59
CA LEU A 735 17.90 -10.14 20.13
C LEU A 735 17.65 -9.56 18.74
N LEU A 736 18.22 -8.38 18.44
CA LEU A 736 18.06 -7.73 17.13
C LEU A 736 18.65 -8.58 15.99
N ALA A 737 19.85 -9.14 16.20
CA ALA A 737 20.50 -10.00 15.23
C ALA A 737 19.64 -11.23 14.88
N GLN A 738 19.03 -11.86 15.89
CA GLN A 738 18.15 -13.01 15.69
C GLN A 738 16.88 -12.64 14.88
N SER A 739 16.30 -11.47 15.17
CA SER A 739 15.09 -10.99 14.48
C SER A 739 15.34 -10.72 12.99
N GLN A 740 16.48 -10.16 12.63
CA GLN A 740 16.82 -9.85 11.23
C GLN A 740 16.97 -11.12 10.38
N THR A 741 17.64 -12.15 10.89
CA THR A 741 17.81 -13.42 10.17
C THR A 741 16.46 -14.07 9.87
N LYS A 742 15.56 -14.12 10.86
CA LYS A 742 14.21 -14.68 10.66
C LYS A 742 13.38 -13.91 9.64
N ALA A 743 13.50 -12.59 9.60
CA ALA A 743 12.76 -11.76 8.64
C ALA A 743 13.21 -12.03 7.19
N ALA A 744 14.50 -12.25 6.96
CA ALA A 744 15.04 -12.55 5.63
C ALA A 744 14.54 -13.93 5.12
N GLU A 745 14.54 -14.95 5.97
CA GLU A 745 14.03 -16.29 5.62
C GLU A 745 12.54 -16.26 5.26
N ALA A 746 11.72 -15.52 6.02
CA ALA A 746 10.29 -15.39 5.76
C ALA A 746 9.97 -14.69 4.42
N ALA A 747 10.75 -13.67 4.05
CA ALA A 747 10.56 -12.94 2.79
C ALA A 747 10.80 -13.84 1.57
N GLN A 748 11.82 -14.69 1.62
CA GLN A 748 12.13 -15.62 0.54
C GLN A 748 11.03 -16.69 0.38
N ALA A 749 10.55 -17.26 1.49
CA ALA A 749 9.48 -18.25 1.47
C ALA A 749 8.17 -17.70 0.88
N LEU A 750 7.85 -16.43 1.13
CA LEU A 750 6.66 -15.78 0.61
C LEU A 750 6.69 -15.64 -0.92
N GLU A 751 7.83 -15.28 -1.51
CA GLU A 751 7.97 -15.14 -2.97
C GLU A 751 7.80 -16.50 -3.68
N GLU A 752 8.39 -17.56 -3.13
CA GLU A 752 8.26 -18.91 -3.67
C GLU A 752 6.81 -19.42 -3.60
N LEU A 753 6.11 -19.12 -2.50
CA LEU A 753 4.71 -19.49 -2.33
C LEU A 753 3.80 -18.79 -3.35
N GLN A 754 3.99 -17.48 -3.57
CA GLN A 754 3.19 -16.70 -4.53
C GLN A 754 3.34 -17.22 -5.96
N ARG A 755 4.57 -17.55 -6.39
CA ARG A 755 4.82 -18.13 -7.72
C ARG A 755 4.14 -19.49 -7.89
N THR A 756 4.18 -20.31 -6.85
CA THR A 756 3.58 -21.64 -6.87
C THR A 756 2.04 -21.58 -6.95
N GLN A 757 1.42 -20.69 -6.18
CA GLN A 757 -0.04 -20.53 -6.15
C GLN A 757 -0.60 -20.06 -7.51
N LEU A 758 0.08 -19.13 -8.19
CA LEU A 758 -0.35 -18.64 -9.51
C LEU A 758 -0.31 -19.72 -10.59
N ARG A 759 0.69 -20.62 -10.54
CA ARG A 759 0.76 -21.77 -11.45
C ARG A 759 -0.38 -22.76 -11.22
N LEU A 760 -0.72 -23.03 -9.96
CA LEU A 760 -1.81 -23.94 -9.60
C LEU A 760 -3.18 -23.42 -10.09
N VAL A 761 -3.47 -22.13 -9.89
CA VAL A 761 -4.73 -21.52 -10.34
C VAL A 761 -4.91 -21.59 -11.86
N GLN A 762 -3.84 -21.41 -12.63
CA GLN A 762 -3.91 -21.52 -14.10
C GLN A 762 -4.11 -22.96 -14.58
N SER A 763 -3.43 -23.93 -13.95
CA SER A 763 -3.62 -25.35 -14.26
C SER A 763 -5.04 -25.82 -13.92
N GLU A 764 -5.59 -25.40 -12.78
CA GLU A 764 -6.97 -25.73 -12.38
C GLU A 764 -8.02 -25.15 -13.34
N LYS A 765 -7.82 -23.90 -13.81
CA LYS A 765 -8.69 -23.29 -14.83
C LYS A 765 -8.67 -24.03 -16.16
N MET A 766 -7.50 -24.49 -16.62
CA MET A 766 -7.39 -25.25 -17.87
C MET A 766 -7.98 -26.66 -17.72
N SER A 767 -7.75 -27.32 -16.58
CA SER A 767 -8.31 -28.64 -16.28
C SER A 767 -9.84 -28.62 -16.19
N SER A 768 -10.41 -27.65 -15.46
CA SER A 768 -11.87 -27.49 -15.34
C SER A 768 -12.54 -27.14 -16.67
N LEU A 769 -11.91 -26.27 -17.48
CA LEU A 769 -12.37 -25.99 -18.83
C LEU A 769 -12.31 -27.24 -19.72
N GLY A 770 -11.25 -28.04 -19.57
CA GLY A 770 -11.08 -29.30 -20.30
C GLY A 770 -12.17 -30.35 -20.00
N GLN A 771 -12.55 -30.49 -18.73
CA GLN A 771 -13.62 -31.41 -18.33
C GLN A 771 -15.00 -30.93 -18.83
N LEU A 772 -15.29 -29.63 -18.72
CA LEU A 772 -16.54 -29.05 -19.23
C LEU A 772 -16.67 -29.20 -20.74
N VAL A 773 -15.61 -28.91 -21.49
CA VAL A 773 -15.62 -29.07 -22.95
C VAL A 773 -15.82 -30.53 -23.35
N ALA A 774 -15.22 -31.49 -22.63
CA ALA A 774 -15.44 -32.91 -22.87
C ALA A 774 -16.89 -33.35 -22.64
N GLY A 775 -17.54 -32.86 -21.57
CA GLY A 775 -18.96 -33.12 -21.27
C GLY A 775 -19.89 -32.52 -22.31
N VAL A 776 -19.72 -31.23 -22.62
CA VAL A 776 -20.51 -30.50 -23.63
C VAL A 776 -20.33 -31.13 -25.02
N ALA A 777 -19.11 -31.55 -25.37
CA ALA A 777 -18.84 -32.26 -26.62
C ALA A 777 -19.63 -33.58 -26.71
N HIS A 778 -19.74 -34.31 -25.61
CA HIS A 778 -20.52 -35.55 -25.57
C HIS A 778 -22.03 -35.27 -25.71
N GLU A 779 -22.54 -34.23 -25.06
CA GLU A 779 -23.96 -33.87 -25.12
C GLU A 779 -24.38 -33.31 -26.48
N ILE A 780 -23.50 -32.58 -27.18
CA ILE A 780 -23.76 -32.08 -28.55
C ILE A 780 -23.68 -33.22 -29.58
N ASN A 781 -22.75 -34.16 -29.41
CA ASN A 781 -22.60 -35.28 -30.36
C ASN A 781 -23.83 -36.18 -30.39
N ASN A 782 -24.55 -36.34 -29.28
CA ASN A 782 -25.72 -37.21 -29.20
C ASN A 782 -26.87 -36.80 -30.16
N PRO A 783 -27.42 -35.58 -30.11
CA PRO A 783 -28.47 -35.14 -31.02
C PRO A 783 -27.93 -35.00 -32.46
N VAL A 784 -26.67 -34.61 -32.66
CA VAL A 784 -26.08 -34.49 -34.00
C VAL A 784 -25.96 -35.85 -34.68
N ASN A 785 -25.51 -36.88 -33.96
CA ASN A 785 -25.46 -38.26 -34.47
C ASN A 785 -26.85 -38.78 -34.80
N PHE A 786 -27.87 -38.45 -33.99
CA PHE A 786 -29.26 -38.81 -34.26
C PHE A 786 -29.78 -38.15 -35.55
N ILE A 787 -29.57 -36.85 -35.73
CA ILE A 787 -29.98 -36.12 -36.94
C ILE A 787 -29.24 -36.67 -38.16
N HIS A 788 -27.93 -36.83 -38.08
CA HIS A 788 -27.11 -37.34 -39.18
C HIS A 788 -27.49 -38.77 -39.58
N GLY A 789 -27.80 -39.65 -38.61
CA GLY A 789 -28.27 -41.01 -38.88
C GLY A 789 -29.63 -41.02 -39.60
N ASN A 790 -30.57 -40.19 -39.17
CA ASN A 790 -31.89 -40.11 -39.78
C ASN A 790 -31.88 -39.45 -41.17
N LEU A 791 -30.95 -38.53 -41.44
CA LEU A 791 -30.80 -37.90 -42.76
C LEU A 791 -30.48 -38.93 -43.85
N ALA A 792 -29.76 -40.01 -43.53
CA ALA A 792 -29.49 -41.09 -44.49
C ALA A 792 -30.79 -41.79 -44.91
N HIS A 793 -31.65 -42.14 -43.94
CA HIS A 793 -32.94 -42.76 -44.22
C HIS A 793 -33.93 -41.81 -44.92
N ALA A 794 -33.94 -40.53 -44.53
CA ALA A 794 -34.77 -39.52 -45.19
C ALA A 794 -34.38 -39.34 -46.67
N ASP A 795 -33.08 -39.38 -46.97
CA ASP A 795 -32.56 -39.34 -48.34
C ASP A 795 -32.99 -40.57 -49.16
N GLU A 796 -32.90 -41.77 -48.57
CA GLU A 796 -33.39 -43.02 -49.18
C GLU A 796 -34.91 -42.97 -49.47
N TYR A 797 -35.73 -42.55 -48.50
CA TYR A 797 -37.18 -42.42 -48.68
C TYR A 797 -37.54 -41.37 -49.72
N SER A 798 -36.85 -40.22 -49.70
CA SER A 798 -37.07 -39.16 -50.69
C SER A 798 -36.78 -39.65 -52.11
N THR A 799 -35.69 -40.42 -52.28
CA THR A 799 -35.29 -40.97 -53.58
C THR A 799 -36.34 -41.95 -54.08
N GLY A 800 -36.83 -42.87 -53.23
CA GLY A 800 -37.89 -43.81 -53.60
C GLY A 800 -39.22 -43.13 -53.97
N LEU A 801 -39.61 -42.06 -53.26
CA LEU A 801 -40.82 -41.28 -53.60
C LEU A 801 -40.67 -40.55 -54.94
N ILE A 802 -39.51 -39.95 -55.21
CA ILE A 802 -39.22 -39.30 -56.48
C ILE A 802 -39.25 -40.31 -57.63
N GLU A 803 -38.68 -41.51 -57.43
CA GLU A 803 -38.73 -42.60 -58.41
C GLU A 803 -40.15 -43.07 -58.70
N LEU A 804 -41.00 -43.21 -57.68
CA LEU A 804 -42.41 -43.57 -57.83
C LEU A 804 -43.18 -42.52 -58.63
N VAL A 805 -42.99 -41.23 -58.30
CA VAL A 805 -43.62 -40.12 -59.03
C VAL A 805 -43.18 -40.08 -60.48
N ASN A 806 -41.88 -40.27 -60.74
CA ASN A 806 -41.34 -40.35 -62.10
C ASN A 806 -41.92 -41.53 -62.89
N ALA A 807 -42.03 -42.71 -62.27
CA ALA A 807 -42.65 -43.87 -62.89
C ALA A 807 -44.13 -43.63 -63.21
N TYR A 808 -44.88 -43.01 -62.30
CA TYR A 808 -46.28 -42.64 -62.54
C TYR A 808 -46.42 -41.68 -63.74
N GLN A 809 -45.61 -40.62 -63.79
CA GLN A 809 -45.59 -39.66 -64.91
C GLN A 809 -45.21 -40.32 -66.24
N GLN A 810 -44.33 -41.34 -66.22
CA GLN A 810 -43.91 -42.08 -67.42
C GLN A 810 -45.01 -42.98 -67.99
N TYR A 811 -45.72 -43.74 -67.15
CA TYR A 811 -46.75 -44.69 -67.60
C TYR A 811 -48.14 -44.05 -67.78
N HIS A 812 -48.40 -42.90 -67.16
CA HIS A 812 -49.64 -42.13 -67.28
C HIS A 812 -49.37 -40.66 -67.68
N PRO A 813 -48.93 -40.40 -68.93
CA PRO A 813 -48.57 -39.06 -69.39
C PRO A 813 -49.77 -38.09 -69.54
N ASN A 814 -51.00 -38.59 -69.42
CA ASN A 814 -52.22 -37.78 -69.45
C ASN A 814 -53.17 -38.25 -68.33
N PRO A 815 -52.85 -37.92 -67.05
CA PRO A 815 -53.61 -38.39 -65.91
C PRO A 815 -54.97 -37.69 -65.79
N HIS A 816 -55.81 -38.13 -64.86
CA HIS A 816 -57.13 -37.52 -64.62
C HIS A 816 -56.99 -36.04 -64.27
N ARG A 817 -57.97 -35.20 -64.65
CA ARG A 817 -57.93 -33.74 -64.49
C ARG A 817 -57.56 -33.28 -63.07
N GLU A 818 -58.11 -33.93 -62.05
CA GLU A 818 -57.82 -33.62 -60.64
C GLU A 818 -56.33 -33.81 -60.27
N ILE A 819 -55.65 -34.76 -60.91
CA ILE A 819 -54.23 -35.03 -60.68
C ILE A 819 -53.37 -33.99 -61.39
N ILE A 820 -53.80 -33.49 -62.55
CA ILE A 820 -53.12 -32.40 -63.25
C ILE A 820 -53.19 -31.12 -62.43
N GLU A 821 -54.38 -30.75 -61.94
CA GLU A 821 -54.59 -29.58 -61.08
C GLU A 821 -53.73 -29.68 -59.80
N LEU A 822 -53.63 -30.87 -59.20
CA LEU A 822 -52.79 -31.09 -58.00
C LEU A 822 -51.28 -31.03 -58.29
N ILE A 823 -50.82 -31.54 -59.44
CA ILE A 823 -49.40 -31.46 -59.83
C ILE A 823 -48.99 -29.99 -60.05
N GLU A 824 -49.86 -29.19 -60.67
CA GLU A 824 -49.64 -27.75 -60.86
C GLU A 824 -49.70 -26.97 -59.53
N GLU A 825 -50.66 -27.28 -58.65
CA GLU A 825 -50.80 -26.64 -57.33
C GLU A 825 -49.58 -26.89 -56.43
N LEU A 826 -49.03 -28.10 -56.47
CA LEU A 826 -47.91 -28.50 -55.61
C LEU A 826 -46.52 -28.15 -56.17
N ASP A 827 -46.40 -27.76 -57.45
CA ASP A 827 -45.14 -27.55 -58.16
C ASP A 827 -44.12 -28.69 -57.91
N ILE A 828 -44.49 -29.89 -58.37
CA ILE A 828 -43.75 -31.13 -58.09
C ILE A 828 -42.29 -31.08 -58.57
N GLU A 829 -41.98 -30.36 -59.65
CA GLU A 829 -40.58 -30.25 -60.15
C GLU A 829 -39.71 -29.38 -59.25
N PHE A 830 -40.26 -28.29 -58.70
CA PHE A 830 -39.57 -27.51 -57.68
C PHE A 830 -39.35 -28.35 -56.41
N LEU A 831 -40.38 -29.04 -55.91
CA LEU A 831 -40.29 -29.86 -54.70
C LEU A 831 -39.25 -30.98 -54.81
N LYS A 832 -39.15 -31.66 -55.96
CA LYS A 832 -38.10 -32.69 -56.22
C LYS A 832 -36.69 -32.13 -56.03
N THR A 833 -36.47 -30.89 -56.44
CA THR A 833 -35.16 -30.22 -56.40
C THR A 833 -34.85 -29.64 -55.02
N ASP A 834 -35.79 -28.90 -54.45
CA ASP A 834 -35.63 -28.22 -53.16
C ASP A 834 -35.48 -29.24 -52.01
N PHE A 835 -36.26 -30.33 -52.03
CA PHE A 835 -36.20 -31.34 -50.98
C PHE A 835 -34.82 -32.02 -50.89
N ARG A 836 -34.17 -32.30 -52.03
CA ARG A 836 -32.79 -32.82 -52.06
C ARG A 836 -31.78 -31.79 -51.55
N SER A 837 -31.92 -30.53 -51.94
CA SER A 837 -31.05 -29.44 -51.50
C SER A 837 -31.14 -29.24 -49.97
N LEU A 838 -32.34 -29.30 -49.40
CA LEU A 838 -32.57 -29.20 -47.96
C LEU A 838 -31.86 -30.33 -47.18
N LEU A 839 -32.02 -31.58 -47.62
CA LEU A 839 -31.35 -32.72 -46.98
C LEU A 839 -29.82 -32.62 -47.07
N GLN A 840 -29.29 -32.15 -48.21
CA GLN A 840 -27.86 -31.94 -48.39
C GLN A 840 -27.32 -30.81 -47.49
N SER A 841 -28.04 -29.70 -47.36
CA SER A 841 -27.69 -28.59 -46.47
C SER A 841 -27.63 -29.03 -45.01
N MET A 842 -28.63 -29.81 -44.55
CA MET A 842 -28.64 -30.37 -43.20
C MET A 842 -27.47 -31.34 -42.96
N ARG A 843 -27.08 -32.13 -43.98
CA ARG A 843 -25.91 -33.03 -43.89
C ARG A 843 -24.61 -32.24 -43.71
N VAL A 844 -24.38 -31.22 -44.55
CA VAL A 844 -23.19 -30.35 -44.43
C VAL A 844 -23.16 -29.63 -43.07
N GLY A 845 -24.31 -29.16 -42.58
CA GLY A 845 -24.42 -28.53 -41.26
C GLY A 845 -24.04 -29.47 -40.11
N THR A 846 -24.53 -30.71 -40.15
CA THR A 846 -24.22 -31.71 -39.10
C THR A 846 -22.76 -32.16 -39.12
N GLU A 847 -22.16 -32.34 -40.31
CA GLU A 847 -20.72 -32.65 -40.44
C GLU A 847 -19.85 -31.52 -39.89
N ARG A 848 -20.23 -30.27 -40.13
CA ARG A 848 -19.53 -29.10 -39.60
C ARG A 848 -19.57 -29.03 -38.08
N ILE A 849 -20.73 -29.29 -37.46
CA ILE A 849 -20.86 -29.32 -35.99
C ILE A 849 -19.95 -30.42 -35.42
N ARG A 850 -19.94 -31.61 -36.04
CA ARG A 850 -19.08 -32.72 -35.62
C ARG A 850 -17.60 -32.33 -35.68
N ALA A 851 -17.16 -31.63 -36.73
CA ALA A 851 -15.79 -31.15 -36.86
C ALA A 851 -15.42 -30.14 -35.75
N ILE A 852 -16.31 -29.18 -35.44
CA ILE A 852 -16.10 -28.20 -34.36
C ILE A 852 -15.96 -28.90 -33.00
N VAL A 853 -16.87 -29.83 -32.71
CA VAL A 853 -16.85 -30.60 -31.45
C VAL A 853 -15.57 -31.45 -31.35
N GLN A 854 -15.12 -32.02 -32.45
CA GLN A 854 -13.87 -32.78 -32.50
C GLN A 854 -12.64 -31.89 -32.28
N SER A 855 -12.56 -30.71 -32.89
CA SER A 855 -11.48 -29.75 -32.68
C SER A 855 -11.44 -29.20 -31.25
N LEU A 856 -12.62 -28.90 -30.67
CA LEU A 856 -12.72 -28.53 -29.25
C LEU A 856 -12.19 -29.64 -28.34
N ARG A 857 -12.52 -30.89 -28.62
CA ARG A 857 -12.00 -32.05 -27.89
C ARG A 857 -10.49 -32.24 -28.05
N THR A 858 -9.94 -32.01 -29.24
CA THR A 858 -8.48 -32.07 -29.49
C THR A 858 -7.74 -30.97 -28.73
N PHE A 859 -8.29 -29.75 -28.70
CA PHE A 859 -7.76 -28.63 -27.92
C PHE A 859 -7.83 -28.89 -26.40
N SER A 860 -8.91 -29.53 -25.95
CA SER A 860 -9.25 -29.79 -24.55
C SER A 860 -8.65 -31.09 -23.96
N ARG A 861 -7.87 -31.86 -24.73
CA ARG A 861 -7.41 -33.18 -24.28
C ARG A 861 -6.59 -33.09 -22.99
N LEU A 862 -7.07 -33.82 -21.99
CA LEU A 862 -6.83 -33.78 -20.55
C LEU A 862 -5.48 -34.31 -20.04
N ASP A 863 -4.50 -34.62 -20.90
CA ASP A 863 -3.19 -35.12 -20.45
C ASP A 863 -2.12 -34.03 -20.61
N GLU A 864 -2.13 -33.04 -19.71
CA GLU A 864 -1.07 -32.01 -19.64
C GLU A 864 0.29 -32.56 -19.20
N SER A 865 0.36 -33.81 -18.72
CA SER A 865 1.54 -34.40 -18.06
C SER A 865 2.32 -35.43 -18.89
N GLU A 866 1.81 -35.87 -20.04
CA GLU A 866 2.47 -36.90 -20.86
C GLU A 866 2.95 -36.35 -22.20
N ILE A 867 4.24 -36.56 -22.49
CA ILE A 867 4.81 -36.27 -23.79
C ILE A 867 4.33 -37.34 -24.78
N LYS A 868 3.78 -36.92 -25.92
CA LYS A 868 3.24 -37.83 -26.95
C LYS A 868 3.76 -37.44 -28.33
N ASP A 869 3.86 -38.43 -29.21
CA ASP A 869 4.13 -38.23 -30.63
C ASP A 869 2.89 -37.61 -31.30
N VAL A 870 2.99 -36.32 -31.62
CA VAL A 870 1.85 -35.52 -32.07
C VAL A 870 2.15 -34.89 -33.43
N ASN A 871 1.12 -34.86 -34.29
CA ASN A 871 1.14 -34.05 -35.49
C ASN A 871 0.84 -32.59 -35.15
N ILE A 872 1.83 -31.72 -35.30
CA ILE A 872 1.72 -30.29 -34.98
C ILE A 872 0.66 -29.58 -35.84
N HIS A 873 0.45 -30.02 -37.09
CA HIS A 873 -0.54 -29.40 -37.97
C HIS A 873 -1.96 -29.54 -37.44
N ASP A 874 -2.28 -30.67 -36.77
CA ASP A 874 -3.61 -30.90 -36.17
C ASP A 874 -3.90 -29.91 -35.04
N GLY A 875 -2.87 -29.52 -34.28
CA GLY A 875 -2.97 -28.52 -33.21
C GLY A 875 -3.26 -27.13 -33.76
N ILE A 876 -2.49 -26.70 -34.76
CA ILE A 876 -2.68 -25.41 -35.43
C ILE A 876 -4.06 -25.31 -36.08
N ASP A 877 -4.49 -26.35 -36.78
CA ASP A 877 -5.78 -26.37 -37.47
C ASP A 877 -6.96 -26.37 -36.49
N SER A 878 -6.82 -27.04 -35.34
CA SER A 878 -7.82 -26.99 -34.26
C SER A 878 -7.96 -25.58 -33.68
N THR A 879 -6.84 -24.89 -33.44
CA THR A 879 -6.86 -23.51 -32.95
C THR A 879 -7.49 -22.55 -33.98
N LEU A 880 -7.17 -22.69 -35.27
CA LEU A 880 -7.79 -21.90 -36.33
C LEU A 880 -9.30 -22.15 -36.45
N MET A 881 -9.75 -23.39 -36.21
CA MET A 881 -11.19 -23.71 -36.21
C MET A 881 -11.92 -23.05 -35.03
N ILE A 882 -11.30 -23.00 -33.84
CA ILE A 882 -11.86 -22.31 -32.68
C ILE A 882 -11.96 -20.80 -32.94
N LEU A 883 -10.94 -20.23 -33.57
CA LEU A 883 -10.89 -18.79 -33.93
C LEU A 883 -11.71 -18.44 -35.17
N HIS A 884 -12.40 -19.41 -35.79
CA HIS A 884 -13.09 -19.23 -37.07
C HIS A 884 -14.14 -18.10 -37.05
N THR A 885 -14.81 -17.86 -35.92
CA THR A 885 -15.78 -16.76 -35.78
C THR A 885 -15.13 -15.39 -35.88
N ARG A 886 -13.90 -15.24 -35.37
CA ARG A 886 -13.14 -13.96 -35.45
C ARG A 886 -12.45 -13.78 -36.81
N LEU A 887 -12.26 -14.85 -37.58
CA LEU A 887 -11.62 -14.79 -38.90
C LEU A 887 -12.60 -14.49 -40.04
N ARG A 888 -13.92 -14.63 -39.83
CA ARG A 888 -14.96 -14.39 -40.84
C ARG A 888 -15.32 -12.92 -40.96
N ALA A 889 -15.75 -12.54 -42.17
CA ALA A 889 -16.40 -11.25 -42.39
C ALA A 889 -17.69 -11.13 -41.56
N SER A 890 -17.87 -9.99 -40.91
CA SER A 890 -19.10 -9.56 -40.24
C SER A 890 -19.57 -8.23 -40.85
N ASP A 891 -20.79 -7.77 -40.54
CA ASP A 891 -21.35 -6.51 -41.07
C ASP A 891 -20.47 -5.27 -40.75
N LEU A 892 -19.51 -5.40 -39.84
CA LEU A 892 -18.61 -4.35 -39.37
C LEU A 892 -17.11 -4.62 -39.63
N GLN A 893 -16.70 -5.83 -40.06
CA GLN A 893 -15.29 -6.20 -40.23
C GLN A 893 -15.08 -7.15 -41.43
N PRO A 894 -14.11 -6.88 -42.33
CA PRO A 894 -13.75 -7.77 -43.43
C PRO A 894 -13.01 -9.04 -42.94
N ALA A 895 -13.05 -10.12 -43.74
CA ALA A 895 -12.45 -11.40 -43.36
C ALA A 895 -10.90 -11.34 -43.36
N ILE A 896 -10.27 -11.97 -42.37
CA ILE A 896 -8.82 -12.13 -42.29
C ILE A 896 -8.40 -13.34 -43.14
N GLN A 897 -7.47 -13.15 -44.07
CA GLN A 897 -6.96 -14.21 -44.94
C GLN A 897 -5.88 -15.04 -44.22
N VAL A 898 -6.15 -16.33 -44.00
CA VAL A 898 -5.18 -17.27 -43.43
C VAL A 898 -4.50 -18.06 -44.56
N ILE A 899 -3.17 -17.96 -44.67
CA ILE A 899 -2.35 -18.70 -45.64
C ILE A 899 -1.53 -19.77 -44.90
N LYS A 900 -1.68 -21.03 -45.31
CA LYS A 900 -1.02 -22.19 -44.71
C LYS A 900 0.06 -22.75 -45.63
N ASN A 901 1.32 -22.64 -45.23
CA ASN A 901 2.48 -23.17 -45.93
C ASN A 901 3.12 -24.27 -45.09
N TYR A 902 2.49 -25.45 -45.07
CA TYR A 902 2.93 -26.58 -44.25
C TYR A 902 4.00 -27.40 -44.97
N GLY A 903 5.19 -27.52 -44.36
CA GLY A 903 6.23 -28.46 -44.79
C GLY A 903 5.99 -29.86 -44.23
N GLU A 904 6.69 -30.87 -44.77
CA GLU A 904 6.63 -32.23 -44.24
C GLU A 904 7.39 -32.32 -42.90
N LEU A 905 6.65 -32.57 -41.81
CA LEU A 905 7.19 -32.72 -40.46
C LEU A 905 7.01 -34.14 -39.94
N PRO A 906 7.97 -34.70 -39.18
CA PRO A 906 7.75 -35.93 -38.44
C PRO A 906 6.77 -35.69 -37.27
N LEU A 907 6.29 -36.79 -36.66
CA LEU A 907 5.61 -36.68 -35.37
C LEU A 907 6.60 -36.15 -34.33
N ILE A 908 6.14 -35.19 -33.52
CA ILE A 908 6.97 -34.49 -32.54
C ILE A 908 6.57 -34.95 -31.15
N ASN A 909 7.55 -35.39 -30.37
CA ASN A 909 7.36 -35.82 -29.00
C ASN A 909 7.23 -34.57 -28.11
N CYS A 910 6.00 -34.13 -27.83
CA CYS A 910 5.73 -32.87 -27.14
C CYS A 910 4.51 -32.92 -26.20
N TYR A 911 4.35 -31.88 -25.37
CA TYR A 911 3.14 -31.64 -24.59
C TYR A 911 2.10 -30.90 -25.46
N ALA A 912 1.18 -31.65 -26.08
CA ALA A 912 0.22 -31.12 -27.04
C ALA A 912 -0.63 -29.95 -26.51
N GLY A 913 -1.14 -30.06 -25.28
CA GLY A 913 -1.97 -29.01 -24.66
C GLY A 913 -1.21 -27.69 -24.49
N GLN A 914 0.05 -27.77 -24.03
CA GLN A 914 0.90 -26.60 -23.83
C GLN A 914 1.26 -25.93 -25.17
N LEU A 915 1.56 -26.70 -26.22
CA LEU A 915 1.82 -26.12 -27.55
C LEU A 915 0.56 -25.53 -28.19
N ASN A 916 -0.61 -26.15 -28.02
CA ASN A 916 -1.88 -25.56 -28.46
C ASN A 916 -2.17 -24.21 -27.78
N GLN A 917 -1.81 -24.08 -26.49
CA GLN A 917 -1.88 -22.81 -25.77
C GLN A 917 -0.93 -21.75 -26.36
N VAL A 918 0.28 -22.15 -26.76
CA VAL A 918 1.20 -21.25 -27.49
C VAL A 918 0.57 -20.78 -28.79
N PHE A 919 0.01 -21.67 -29.61
CA PHE A 919 -0.64 -21.29 -30.87
C PHE A 919 -1.83 -20.36 -30.65
N MET A 920 -2.66 -20.63 -29.63
CA MET A 920 -3.81 -19.79 -29.29
C MET A 920 -3.36 -18.38 -28.92
N ASN A 921 -2.36 -18.24 -28.05
CA ASN A 921 -1.86 -16.93 -27.62
C ASN A 921 -1.28 -16.13 -28.79
N LEU A 922 -0.51 -16.77 -29.67
CA LEU A 922 0.10 -16.09 -30.81
C LEU A 922 -0.93 -15.70 -31.87
N LEU A 923 -1.89 -16.58 -32.20
CA LEU A 923 -2.92 -16.30 -33.20
C LEU A 923 -3.93 -15.25 -32.70
N VAL A 924 -4.31 -15.27 -31.42
CA VAL A 924 -5.16 -14.21 -30.83
C VAL A 924 -4.46 -12.86 -30.87
N ASN A 925 -3.16 -12.81 -30.54
CA ASN A 925 -2.40 -11.57 -30.61
C ASN A 925 -2.30 -11.03 -32.05
N ALA A 926 -2.11 -11.90 -33.04
CA ALA A 926 -2.12 -11.52 -34.46
C ALA A 926 -3.49 -10.97 -34.90
N ILE A 927 -4.60 -11.63 -34.51
CA ILE A 927 -5.96 -11.17 -34.82
C ILE A 927 -6.23 -9.81 -34.17
N ASP A 928 -5.92 -9.64 -32.88
CA ASP A 928 -6.14 -8.37 -32.18
C ASP A 928 -5.35 -7.21 -32.83
N ALA A 929 -4.12 -7.47 -33.28
CA ALA A 929 -3.29 -6.48 -33.96
C ALA A 929 -3.86 -6.09 -35.34
N LEU A 930 -4.44 -7.05 -36.06
CA LEU A 930 -5.11 -6.80 -37.34
C LEU A 930 -6.44 -6.06 -37.18
N GLU A 931 -7.24 -6.41 -36.16
CA GLU A 931 -8.46 -5.69 -35.83
C GLU A 931 -8.18 -4.22 -35.46
N GLU A 932 -7.12 -3.96 -34.68
CA GLU A 932 -6.70 -2.59 -34.35
C GLU A 932 -6.25 -1.80 -35.58
N ARG A 933 -5.53 -2.45 -36.51
CA ARG A 933 -5.15 -1.86 -37.80
C ARG A 933 -6.36 -1.52 -38.67
N ASP A 934 -7.31 -2.44 -38.78
CA ASP A 934 -8.49 -2.26 -39.64
C ASP A 934 -9.48 -1.24 -39.08
N HIS A 935 -9.54 -1.05 -37.76
CA HIS A 935 -10.31 0.04 -37.13
C HIS A 935 -9.88 1.44 -37.58
N GLN A 936 -8.64 1.61 -38.05
CA GLN A 936 -8.09 2.90 -38.48
C GLN A 936 -8.16 3.12 -39.99
N ARG A 937 -8.74 2.19 -40.76
CA ARG A 937 -8.74 2.20 -42.24
C ARG A 937 -10.16 2.17 -42.80
N SER A 938 -10.31 2.70 -44.01
CA SER A 938 -11.56 2.62 -44.78
C SER A 938 -11.71 1.25 -45.47
N LEU A 939 -12.95 0.83 -45.76
CA LEU A 939 -13.23 -0.43 -46.46
C LEU A 939 -12.50 -0.57 -47.82
N ALA A 940 -12.25 0.56 -48.52
CA ALA A 940 -11.51 0.55 -49.78
C ALA A 940 -10.00 0.28 -49.57
N GLU A 941 -9.42 0.78 -48.48
CA GLU A 941 -8.02 0.54 -48.11
C GLU A 941 -7.81 -0.90 -47.62
N ILE A 942 -8.79 -1.46 -46.90
CA ILE A 942 -8.72 -2.86 -46.45
C ILE A 942 -8.89 -3.83 -47.64
N GLN A 943 -9.67 -3.48 -48.66
CA GLN A 943 -9.75 -4.26 -49.91
C GLN A 943 -8.47 -4.18 -50.75
N ALA A 944 -7.76 -3.05 -50.71
CA ALA A 944 -6.48 -2.88 -51.40
C ALA A 944 -5.34 -3.65 -50.72
N GLU A 945 -5.33 -3.72 -49.39
CA GLU A 945 -4.37 -4.48 -48.59
C GLU A 945 -5.08 -5.27 -47.48
N PRO A 946 -5.51 -6.51 -47.77
CA PRO A 946 -6.27 -7.31 -46.82
C PRO A 946 -5.42 -7.74 -45.60
N SER A 947 -6.08 -7.84 -44.46
CA SER A 947 -5.51 -8.44 -43.24
C SER A 947 -5.18 -9.91 -43.48
N LYS A 948 -3.92 -10.28 -43.25
CA LYS A 948 -3.36 -11.59 -43.59
C LYS A 948 -2.58 -12.16 -42.42
N ILE A 949 -2.79 -13.45 -42.16
CA ILE A 949 -1.97 -14.27 -41.27
C ILE A 949 -1.35 -15.40 -42.10
N GLU A 950 -0.03 -15.54 -42.07
CA GLU A 950 0.71 -16.59 -42.75
C GLU A 950 1.37 -17.54 -41.74
N ILE A 951 1.11 -18.83 -41.90
CA ILE A 951 1.66 -19.88 -41.04
C ILE A 951 2.56 -20.77 -41.88
N THR A 952 3.85 -20.79 -41.54
CA THR A 952 4.87 -21.58 -42.24
C THR A 952 5.49 -22.59 -41.30
N THR A 953 5.60 -23.85 -41.74
CA THR A 953 6.32 -24.89 -41.00
C THR A 953 7.43 -25.51 -41.83
N ARG A 954 8.60 -25.75 -41.23
CA ARG A 954 9.74 -26.40 -41.90
C ARG A 954 10.60 -27.17 -40.91
N ARG A 955 11.34 -28.14 -41.42
CA ARG A 955 12.42 -28.80 -40.67
C ARG A 955 13.72 -28.02 -40.84
N GLU A 956 14.45 -27.80 -39.76
CA GLU A 956 15.72 -27.06 -39.76
C GLU A 956 16.72 -27.77 -38.83
N GLY A 957 17.71 -28.45 -39.40
CA GLY A 957 18.67 -29.28 -38.65
C GLY A 957 17.99 -30.45 -37.90
N ASP A 958 18.30 -30.58 -36.62
CA ASP A 958 17.71 -31.55 -35.68
C ASP A 958 16.44 -31.00 -34.99
N GLY A 959 15.79 -29.98 -35.57
CA GLY A 959 14.60 -29.35 -35.03
C GLY A 959 13.54 -29.00 -36.08
N ILE A 960 12.43 -28.46 -35.62
CA ILE A 960 11.37 -27.88 -36.45
C ILE A 960 11.20 -26.39 -36.14
N VAL A 961 10.73 -25.65 -37.14
CA VAL A 961 10.38 -24.23 -37.02
C VAL A 961 8.93 -24.03 -37.44
N ILE A 962 8.18 -23.33 -36.57
CA ILE A 962 6.81 -22.89 -36.81
C ILE A 962 6.82 -21.37 -36.76
N ALA A 963 6.53 -20.72 -37.88
CA ALA A 963 6.49 -19.27 -38.00
C ALA A 963 5.05 -18.79 -38.24
N ILE A 964 4.58 -17.85 -37.42
CA ILE A 964 3.29 -17.17 -37.56
C ILE A 964 3.59 -15.69 -37.86
N THR A 965 3.16 -15.22 -39.02
CA THR A 965 3.43 -13.86 -39.51
C THR A 965 2.12 -13.13 -39.77
N ASP A 966 1.98 -11.92 -39.24
CA ASP A 966 0.86 -11.01 -39.51
C ASP A 966 1.33 -9.71 -40.17
N ASN A 967 0.42 -9.06 -40.89
CA ASN A 967 0.66 -7.74 -41.49
C ASN A 967 0.07 -6.58 -40.65
N GLY A 968 0.14 -6.68 -39.32
CA GLY A 968 -0.32 -5.68 -38.35
C GLY A 968 0.59 -4.45 -38.21
N PRO A 969 0.34 -3.57 -37.23
CA PRO A 969 1.05 -2.28 -37.09
C PRO A 969 2.52 -2.40 -36.65
N GLY A 970 2.96 -3.57 -36.17
CA GLY A 970 4.32 -3.80 -35.66
C GLY A 970 4.50 -3.41 -34.19
N ILE A 971 5.63 -3.84 -33.60
CA ILE A 971 5.98 -3.65 -32.19
C ILE A 971 7.18 -2.69 -32.09
N SER A 972 7.12 -1.71 -31.18
CA SER A 972 8.22 -0.77 -30.99
C SER A 972 9.48 -1.44 -30.37
N PRO A 973 10.70 -0.97 -30.67
CA PRO A 973 11.94 -1.55 -30.13
C PRO A 973 12.01 -1.56 -28.59
N ALA A 974 11.45 -0.54 -27.93
CA ALA A 974 11.41 -0.44 -26.47
C ALA A 974 10.43 -1.45 -25.83
N ALA A 975 9.34 -1.79 -26.54
CA ALA A 975 8.43 -2.84 -26.10
C ALA A 975 9.00 -4.24 -26.39
N GLN A 976 9.75 -4.40 -27.49
CA GLN A 976 10.32 -5.68 -27.91
C GLN A 976 11.26 -6.29 -26.86
N SER A 977 12.03 -5.47 -26.15
CA SER A 977 12.94 -5.94 -25.08
C SER A 977 12.23 -6.44 -23.82
N ARG A 978 10.93 -6.18 -23.68
CA ARG A 978 10.12 -6.51 -22.50
C ARG A 978 8.94 -7.44 -22.82
N LEU A 979 8.81 -7.92 -24.06
CA LEU A 979 7.67 -8.71 -24.53
C LEU A 979 7.41 -9.99 -23.70
N PHE A 980 8.45 -10.54 -23.09
CA PHE A 980 8.38 -11.78 -22.30
C PHE A 980 8.40 -11.53 -20.79
N ASP A 981 8.46 -10.26 -20.34
CA ASP A 981 8.36 -9.91 -18.93
C ASP A 981 6.95 -10.24 -18.40
N PRO A 982 6.81 -10.91 -17.24
CA PRO A 982 5.50 -11.14 -16.64
C PRO A 982 4.73 -9.82 -16.43
N PHE A 983 3.45 -9.81 -16.76
CA PHE A 983 2.52 -8.68 -16.62
C PHE A 983 2.78 -7.48 -17.56
N PHE A 984 3.74 -7.57 -18.49
CA PHE A 984 3.95 -6.52 -19.48
C PHE A 984 2.88 -6.59 -20.59
N THR A 985 2.21 -5.47 -20.87
CA THR A 985 1.26 -5.36 -21.99
C THR A 985 1.26 -3.96 -22.59
N THR A 986 1.13 -3.88 -23.91
CA THR A 986 0.94 -2.63 -24.66
C THR A 986 -0.54 -2.29 -24.87
N LYS A 987 -1.46 -3.17 -24.43
CA LYS A 987 -2.92 -2.99 -24.57
C LYS A 987 -3.46 -2.10 -23.43
N ALA A 988 -4.58 -1.41 -23.67
CA ALA A 988 -5.24 -0.58 -22.66
C ALA A 988 -5.61 -1.37 -21.39
N ILE A 989 -5.65 -0.68 -20.23
CA ILE A 989 -5.97 -1.26 -18.92
C ILE A 989 -7.28 -2.06 -19.00
N GLY A 990 -7.21 -3.36 -18.68
CA GLY A 990 -8.36 -4.29 -18.71
C GLY A 990 -8.54 -5.10 -20.00
N LYS A 991 -7.79 -4.83 -21.08
CA LYS A 991 -7.87 -5.61 -22.35
C LYS A 991 -6.80 -6.69 -22.52
N GLY A 992 -5.86 -6.82 -21.59
CA GLY A 992 -4.81 -7.85 -21.66
C GLY A 992 -4.24 -8.17 -20.28
N THR A 993 -3.97 -9.45 -20.03
CA THR A 993 -3.38 -9.93 -18.77
C THR A 993 -1.86 -9.74 -18.70
N GLY A 994 -1.20 -9.47 -19.83
CA GLY A 994 0.26 -9.36 -19.93
C GLY A 994 1.02 -10.66 -19.65
N LEU A 995 0.32 -11.80 -19.55
CA LEU A 995 0.90 -13.10 -19.19
C LEU A 995 0.97 -14.09 -20.37
N GLY A 996 0.22 -13.86 -21.44
CA GLY A 996 0.13 -14.81 -22.57
C GLY A 996 1.49 -15.08 -23.23
N LEU A 997 2.27 -14.04 -23.50
CA LEU A 997 3.58 -14.17 -24.14
C LEU A 997 4.66 -14.71 -23.19
N SER A 998 4.63 -14.34 -21.90
CA SER A 998 5.56 -14.88 -20.91
C SER A 998 5.34 -16.37 -20.67
N ILE A 999 4.07 -16.81 -20.64
CA ILE A 999 3.71 -18.24 -20.55
C ILE A 999 4.16 -18.97 -21.82
N SER A 1000 3.93 -18.40 -23.02
CA SER A 1000 4.39 -19.01 -24.26
C SER A 1000 5.91 -19.15 -24.31
N TYR A 1001 6.65 -18.15 -23.81
CA TYR A 1001 8.10 -18.22 -23.69
C TYR A 1001 8.53 -19.34 -22.73
N GLN A 1002 7.88 -19.45 -21.57
CA GLN A 1002 8.18 -20.48 -20.57
C GLN A 1002 7.92 -21.89 -21.10
N ILE A 1003 6.77 -22.12 -21.74
CA ILE A 1003 6.41 -23.42 -22.33
C ILE A 1003 7.44 -23.86 -23.37
N VAL A 1004 7.85 -22.94 -24.25
CA VAL A 1004 8.80 -23.26 -25.32
C VAL A 1004 10.22 -23.48 -24.76
N THR A 1005 10.68 -22.63 -23.84
CA THR A 1005 12.08 -22.66 -23.35
C THR A 1005 12.31 -23.65 -22.20
N GLU A 1006 11.45 -23.69 -21.19
CA GLU A 1006 11.62 -24.55 -20.01
C GLU A 1006 11.11 -25.98 -20.27
N ASN A 1007 9.90 -26.12 -20.85
CA ASN A 1007 9.27 -27.45 -20.98
C ASN A 1007 9.71 -28.19 -22.24
N HIS A 1008 9.94 -27.49 -23.35
CA HIS A 1008 10.32 -28.09 -24.63
C HIS A 1008 11.77 -27.82 -25.06
N ARG A 1009 12.55 -27.10 -24.23
CA ARG A 1009 13.97 -26.75 -24.51
C ARG A 1009 14.19 -26.10 -25.89
N GLY A 1010 13.17 -25.40 -26.37
CA GLY A 1010 13.14 -24.69 -27.63
C GLY A 1010 13.48 -23.21 -27.49
N GLN A 1011 13.21 -22.44 -28.54
CA GLN A 1011 13.37 -20.98 -28.55
C GLN A 1011 12.15 -20.30 -29.18
N LEU A 1012 11.70 -19.20 -28.57
CA LEU A 1012 10.64 -18.33 -29.10
C LEU A 1012 11.25 -16.98 -29.47
N ILE A 1013 11.23 -16.65 -30.77
CA ILE A 1013 11.85 -15.44 -31.31
C ILE A 1013 10.76 -14.55 -31.91
N CYS A 1014 10.81 -13.26 -31.60
CA CYS A 1014 9.93 -12.25 -32.18
C CYS A 1014 10.74 -11.28 -33.05
N THR A 1015 10.40 -11.17 -34.33
CA THR A 1015 10.92 -10.16 -35.25
C THR A 1015 9.76 -9.30 -35.73
N SER A 1016 9.81 -8.00 -35.49
CA SER A 1016 8.74 -7.08 -35.87
C SER A 1016 9.30 -5.85 -36.57
N GLN A 1017 8.64 -5.45 -37.66
CA GLN A 1017 8.85 -4.20 -38.39
C GLN A 1017 7.47 -3.56 -38.64
N PRO A 1018 7.39 -2.25 -38.90
CA PRO A 1018 6.12 -1.62 -39.26
C PRO A 1018 5.49 -2.32 -40.47
N GLY A 1019 4.28 -2.87 -40.30
CA GLY A 1019 3.57 -3.63 -41.35
C GLY A 1019 3.82 -5.13 -41.37
N GLU A 1020 4.71 -5.68 -40.52
CA GLU A 1020 4.94 -7.13 -40.41
C GLU A 1020 5.44 -7.54 -39.02
N THR A 1021 4.76 -8.48 -38.36
CA THR A 1021 5.25 -9.11 -37.13
C THR A 1021 5.30 -10.63 -37.28
N MET A 1022 6.43 -11.22 -36.90
CA MET A 1022 6.68 -12.65 -36.99
C MET A 1022 7.11 -13.22 -35.64
N PHE A 1023 6.41 -14.26 -35.20
CA PHE A 1023 6.82 -15.11 -34.09
C PHE A 1023 7.29 -16.46 -34.63
N ALA A 1024 8.52 -16.84 -34.32
CA ALA A 1024 9.13 -18.12 -34.70
C ALA A 1024 9.37 -19.00 -33.48
N ILE A 1025 8.79 -20.20 -33.49
CA ILE A 1025 8.95 -21.23 -32.48
C ILE A 1025 9.93 -22.27 -33.03
N HIS A 1026 11.04 -22.47 -32.34
CA HIS A 1026 12.04 -23.51 -32.62
C HIS A 1026 11.88 -24.62 -31.59
N LEU A 1027 11.64 -25.85 -32.04
CA LEU A 1027 11.53 -27.04 -31.18
C LEU A 1027 12.57 -28.09 -31.58
N PRO A 1028 13.32 -28.69 -30.64
CA PRO A 1028 14.17 -29.84 -30.93
C PRO A 1028 13.33 -31.10 -31.22
N ILE A 1029 13.81 -31.99 -32.09
CA ILE A 1029 13.23 -33.32 -32.39
C ILE A 1029 13.89 -34.40 -31.53
#